data_AF-A0A413J839-F1
#
_entry.id   AF-A0A413J839-F1
#
_cell.length_a   1.000
_cell.length_b   1.000
_cell.length_c   1.000
_cell.angle_alpha   90.00
_cell.angle_beta   90.00
_cell.angle_gamma   90.00
#
_symmetry.space_group_name_H-M   'P 1'
#
loop_
_entity.id
_entity.type
_entity.pdbx_description
1 polymer ?
#
loop_
_entity_poly.entity_id
_entity_poly.type
_entity_poly.pdbx_seq_one_letter_code
_entity_poly.pdbx_strand_id
1 'polypeptide(L)'
;MQKLLSLPPNLIHCFHELEEVNHNEWFCTSDPIGSKLGSGGGTTWLLQACHQAFAPQESFNDWIGREKRILLHAGGQSRRLPSYGPSGKILTPIPIFSWERGQRLGQNLLSLQLPLYERIMQQAPAGMNTLIASGDVYIRSEKPLQDIPNVDVVCYGLWVNPSLATHHGVFVSDRKSPEVLDFMLQKPSLEELEGLSKTHLFLMDIGIWILSDRAVEVLMKRSLKEGTNDINYYDLYSDYGLALGEHPKTEDEEVNQLSVAILPLPGGEFYHFGTSHELISSTLAIQDKVRDQRKIMHRKVKPNPAIFIQNSSTQVSLCADNANLWIENSHVGEGWHLGSRQIITGVPENQWNINLPDGICIDVVPFGDNAFVARPYGLDDVFKGALKNETTTYLNIPFSQWMQERALTWEDINGRTDDLQSASIFPVTASVEDLGILIRWMISEPQLEEGKQLWLKAEKVSADEISARANLKRLYEQRSAYRRSNWKGLADNYEKSVFYQLDLQDAAKEFVRFDLATPDILKEDAAPMVRIHNRMLRGRIMKLHGDSNYKEEEQSAFQLLRDGLLGAMPSRKNQPRLDVYSDQIVWGRSPVRIDLAGGWTDTPPYSLYSGGSVVNLAIELNGQPPLQVYVKPCKEYHIVLRSIDMGAVEIIENYEELQDYKKVGSPFSIPKAALTLAGFAPEFSAENYASLEEHLKAFGAGLEITLLAAIPAGSGLGTSSILASTVLGAINDFCGLAWDRNDICSYTLALEQLLTTGGGWQDQYGGVFPGVKLLQSEAGFEQNPLVRWLPDQLFTHPDYRDCHLLYYTGITRTAKGILAEIVSSMFLNSGPHLTLLAEMKVHATDMSEAILRGNFENFASLINKTWAQNQALDSGTNPPAVAAIIETIKDYTLGYKLPGAGGGGYLYMVAKDPQAAGQIRRILTEHAPNPRARFVDMTLSDKGLQVSRS
;
A
#
# COMPACT_ATOMS: atom_id res chain seq x y z
N MET A 1 10.40 -5.04 -15.31
CA MET A 1 10.59 -3.61 -15.00
C MET A 1 11.81 -3.48 -14.12
N GLN A 2 12.90 -3.02 -14.71
CA GLN A 2 14.20 -2.89 -14.05
C GLN A 2 14.32 -1.54 -13.33
N LYS A 3 15.03 -1.51 -12.19
CA LYS A 3 15.31 -0.32 -11.40
C LYS A 3 16.79 0.01 -11.50
N LEU A 4 17.10 1.24 -11.89
CA LEU A 4 18.45 1.72 -12.16
C LEU A 4 18.77 2.84 -11.17
N LEU A 5 19.86 2.71 -10.41
CA LEU A 5 20.24 3.66 -9.36
C LEU A 5 21.63 4.25 -9.63
N SER A 6 21.73 5.57 -9.57
CA SER A 6 23.02 6.23 -9.36
C SER A 6 23.27 6.31 -7.85
N LEU A 7 24.35 5.69 -7.36
CA LEU A 7 24.69 5.57 -5.93
C LEU A 7 26.12 6.08 -5.67
N PRO A 8 26.48 6.39 -4.40
CA PRO A 8 27.86 6.63 -4.01
C PRO A 8 28.77 5.43 -4.35
N PRO A 9 30.05 5.64 -4.74
CA PRO A 9 30.94 4.57 -5.21
C PRO A 9 31.13 3.40 -4.23
N ASN A 10 31.18 3.68 -2.92
CA ASN A 10 31.35 2.67 -1.88
C ASN A 10 30.11 1.77 -1.70
N LEU A 11 28.92 2.26 -2.05
CA LEU A 11 27.66 1.55 -1.88
C LEU A 11 27.38 0.56 -3.01
N ILE A 12 27.89 0.80 -4.23
CA ILE A 12 27.60 -0.03 -5.41
C ILE A 12 27.84 -1.52 -5.14
N HIS A 13 28.99 -1.85 -4.57
CA HIS A 13 29.43 -3.25 -4.41
C HIS A 13 28.70 -4.00 -3.28
N CYS A 14 28.08 -3.29 -2.35
CA CYS A 14 27.37 -3.89 -1.21
C CYS A 14 25.86 -3.64 -1.22
N PHE A 15 25.33 -2.80 -2.10
CA PHE A 15 23.91 -2.46 -2.18
C PHE A 15 23.01 -3.71 -2.23
N HIS A 16 23.29 -4.64 -3.13
CA HIS A 16 22.48 -5.86 -3.28
C HIS A 16 22.52 -6.77 -2.05
N GLU A 17 23.68 -6.86 -1.38
CA GLU A 17 23.83 -7.62 -0.12
C GLU A 17 23.05 -6.93 1.01
N LEU A 18 23.17 -5.61 1.13
CA LEU A 18 22.60 -4.83 2.24
C LEU A 18 21.07 -4.68 2.14
N GLU A 19 20.55 -4.45 0.94
CA GLU A 19 19.10 -4.29 0.70
C GLU A 19 18.42 -5.62 0.35
N GLU A 20 19.16 -6.72 0.26
CA GLU A 20 18.66 -8.07 -0.05
C GLU A 20 17.84 -8.14 -1.36
N VAL A 21 18.29 -7.41 -2.39
CA VAL A 21 17.60 -7.26 -3.68
C VAL A 21 18.26 -8.05 -4.82
N ASN A 22 17.46 -8.45 -5.81
CA ASN A 22 17.91 -9.25 -6.95
C ASN A 22 18.71 -8.40 -7.97
N HIS A 23 19.90 -8.86 -8.35
CA HIS A 23 20.75 -8.24 -9.37
C HIS A 23 20.10 -8.09 -10.76
N ASN A 24 19.15 -8.95 -11.12
CA ASN A 24 18.47 -8.87 -12.41
C ASN A 24 17.41 -7.75 -12.43
N GLU A 25 16.85 -7.42 -11.27
CA GLU A 25 15.83 -6.37 -11.15
C GLU A 25 16.45 -5.00 -10.83
N TRP A 26 17.61 -4.99 -10.17
CA TRP A 26 18.28 -3.78 -9.69
C TRP A 26 19.68 -3.65 -10.28
N PHE A 27 19.91 -2.56 -11.00
CA PHE A 27 21.21 -2.15 -11.46
C PHE A 27 21.66 -0.88 -10.74
N CYS A 28 22.91 -0.83 -10.29
CA CYS A 28 23.48 0.36 -9.68
C CYS A 28 24.86 0.66 -10.25
N THR A 29 25.18 1.95 -10.33
CA THR A 29 26.53 2.45 -10.69
C THR A 29 26.76 3.80 -10.00
N SER A 30 27.97 4.32 -10.08
CA SER A 30 28.27 5.73 -9.74
C SER A 30 28.72 6.47 -10.97
N ASP A 31 28.63 7.79 -10.92
CA ASP A 31 29.31 8.65 -11.88
C ASP A 31 30.82 8.33 -11.89
N PRO A 32 31.50 8.44 -13.05
CA PRO A 32 32.94 8.24 -13.15
C PRO A 32 33.71 9.16 -12.22
N ILE A 33 34.73 8.62 -11.54
CA ILE A 33 35.55 9.37 -10.58
C ILE A 33 36.15 10.61 -11.26
N GLY A 34 35.97 11.78 -10.64
CA GLY A 34 36.50 13.05 -11.13
C GLY A 34 35.73 13.68 -12.30
N SER A 35 34.63 13.07 -12.76
CA SER A 35 33.75 13.61 -13.79
C SER A 35 32.44 14.08 -13.19
N LYS A 36 31.96 15.26 -13.61
CA LYS A 36 30.61 15.73 -13.29
C LYS A 36 29.79 15.60 -14.56
N LEU A 37 28.83 14.68 -14.58
CA LEU A 37 28.08 14.36 -15.82
C LEU A 37 26.79 15.19 -15.98
N GLY A 38 26.30 15.82 -14.91
CA GLY A 38 24.95 16.41 -14.91
C GLY A 38 23.86 15.33 -14.87
N SER A 39 22.62 15.72 -14.60
CA SER A 39 21.51 14.76 -14.48
C SER A 39 21.14 14.07 -15.81
N GLY A 40 21.30 14.75 -16.95
CA GLY A 40 21.12 14.18 -18.28
C GLY A 40 22.27 13.23 -18.65
N GLY A 41 23.52 13.65 -18.49
CA GLY A 41 24.68 12.79 -18.74
C GLY A 41 24.76 11.59 -17.79
N GLY A 42 24.38 11.76 -16.53
CA GLY A 42 24.25 10.66 -15.56
C GLY A 42 23.16 9.66 -15.97
N THR A 43 22.07 10.12 -16.59
CA THR A 43 21.04 9.24 -17.15
C THR A 43 21.60 8.38 -18.28
N THR A 44 22.31 9.00 -19.23
CA THR A 44 23.00 8.30 -20.33
C THR A 44 23.99 7.28 -19.82
N TRP A 45 24.82 7.65 -18.84
CA TRP A 45 25.80 6.76 -18.22
C TRP A 45 25.15 5.53 -17.62
N LEU A 46 24.09 5.73 -16.84
CA LEU A 46 23.37 4.67 -16.15
C LEU A 46 22.73 3.69 -17.14
N LEU A 47 22.14 4.20 -18.23
CA LEU A 47 21.56 3.37 -19.30
C LEU A 47 22.63 2.59 -20.07
N GLN A 48 23.72 3.25 -20.49
CA GLN A 48 24.81 2.60 -21.23
C GLN A 48 25.50 1.53 -20.39
N ALA A 49 25.78 1.81 -19.12
CA ALA A 49 26.40 0.85 -18.21
C ALA A 49 25.49 -0.37 -17.97
N CYS A 50 24.17 -0.14 -17.84
CA CYS A 50 23.20 -1.22 -17.68
C CYS A 50 23.10 -2.09 -18.94
N HIS A 51 22.99 -1.47 -20.12
CA HIS A 51 22.97 -2.15 -21.42
C HIS A 51 24.23 -3.00 -21.62
N GLN A 52 25.41 -2.44 -21.36
CA GLN A 52 26.68 -3.15 -21.46
C GLN A 52 26.77 -4.34 -20.50
N ALA A 53 26.18 -4.23 -19.31
CA ALA A 53 26.21 -5.29 -18.29
C ALA A 53 25.26 -6.46 -18.62
N PHE A 54 24.05 -6.17 -19.11
CA PHE A 54 23.00 -7.19 -19.27
C PHE A 54 22.70 -7.60 -20.70
N ALA A 55 22.97 -6.75 -21.70
CA ALA A 55 22.62 -6.99 -23.10
C ALA A 55 23.66 -6.44 -24.11
N PRO A 56 24.98 -6.68 -23.93
CA PRO A 56 26.01 -6.08 -24.79
C PRO A 56 25.99 -6.52 -26.26
N GLN A 57 25.24 -7.58 -26.60
CA GLN A 57 25.12 -8.11 -27.96
C GLN A 57 23.88 -7.58 -28.70
N GLU A 58 22.99 -6.88 -28.00
CA GLU A 58 21.76 -6.29 -28.53
C GLU A 58 22.01 -4.82 -28.87
N SER A 59 21.30 -4.26 -29.86
CA SER A 59 21.37 -2.82 -30.11
C SER A 59 20.71 -2.05 -28.95
N PHE A 60 21.17 -0.84 -28.67
CA PHE A 60 20.59 -0.05 -27.58
C PHE A 60 19.09 0.23 -27.80
N ASN A 61 18.70 0.49 -29.04
CA ASN A 61 17.31 0.83 -29.40
C ASN A 61 16.35 -0.36 -29.24
N ASP A 62 16.80 -1.58 -29.57
CA ASP A 62 15.99 -2.79 -29.32
C ASP A 62 15.88 -3.06 -27.82
N TRP A 63 16.99 -2.87 -27.09
CA TRP A 63 17.05 -3.11 -25.65
C TRP A 63 16.18 -2.14 -24.85
N ILE A 64 16.21 -0.83 -25.15
CA ILE A 64 15.43 0.17 -24.41
C ILE A 64 13.92 -0.08 -24.56
N GLY A 65 13.48 -0.48 -25.76
CA GLY A 65 12.07 -0.78 -26.07
C GLY A 65 11.54 -2.08 -25.46
N ARG A 66 12.40 -2.97 -24.96
CA ARG A 66 12.02 -4.30 -24.45
C ARG A 66 11.19 -4.27 -23.17
N GLU A 67 11.50 -3.36 -22.25
CA GLU A 67 10.81 -3.27 -20.97
C GLU A 67 10.88 -1.88 -20.34
N LYS A 68 9.94 -1.61 -19.43
CA LYS A 68 9.91 -0.38 -18.63
C LYS A 68 11.03 -0.35 -17.59
N ARG A 69 11.56 0.84 -17.32
CA ARG A 69 12.66 1.12 -16.38
C ARG A 69 12.38 2.35 -15.53
N ILE A 70 12.83 2.31 -14.28
CA ILE A 70 12.79 3.44 -13.34
C ILE A 70 14.23 3.79 -12.97
N LEU A 71 14.63 5.04 -13.22
CA LEU A 71 15.96 5.58 -12.97
C LEU A 71 15.90 6.57 -11.81
N LEU A 72 16.65 6.32 -10.74
CA LEU A 72 16.73 7.21 -9.58
C LEU A 72 18.14 7.75 -9.41
N HIS A 73 18.26 9.07 -9.45
CA HIS A 73 19.53 9.77 -9.25
C HIS A 73 19.79 10.04 -7.77
N ALA A 74 20.72 9.31 -7.16
CA ALA A 74 21.07 9.43 -5.74
C ALA A 74 22.59 9.51 -5.45
N GLY A 75 23.45 9.53 -6.48
CA GLY A 75 24.92 9.42 -6.36
C GLY A 75 25.67 10.72 -6.04
N GLY A 76 24.96 11.81 -5.68
CA GLY A 76 25.60 13.08 -5.36
C GLY A 76 26.42 13.05 -4.07
N GLN A 77 27.42 13.93 -3.96
CA GLN A 77 28.32 14.05 -2.78
C GLN A 77 27.60 14.35 -1.45
N SER A 78 26.32 14.71 -1.48
CA SER A 78 25.46 14.90 -0.29
C SER A 78 26.02 15.84 0.78
N ARG A 79 26.77 16.88 0.35
CA ARG A 79 27.46 17.85 1.21
C ARG A 79 26.58 18.48 2.30
N ARG A 80 25.31 18.72 2.00
CA ARG A 80 24.34 19.38 2.90
C ARG A 80 23.55 18.42 3.79
N LEU A 81 23.77 17.11 3.64
CA LEU A 81 23.27 16.07 4.54
C LEU A 81 24.42 15.08 4.82
N PRO A 82 25.45 15.50 5.59
CA PRO A 82 26.65 14.70 5.77
C PRO A 82 26.36 13.29 6.31
N SER A 83 25.50 13.17 7.32
CA SER A 83 25.17 11.91 8.02
C SER A 83 24.75 10.75 7.11
N TYR A 84 24.13 11.06 5.97
CA TYR A 84 23.70 10.05 4.99
C TYR A 84 24.47 10.09 3.67
N GLY A 85 25.57 10.85 3.62
CA GLY A 85 26.49 10.85 2.48
C GLY A 85 27.08 9.46 2.19
N PRO A 86 27.66 8.74 3.18
CA PRO A 86 28.27 7.44 2.94
C PRO A 86 27.29 6.34 2.55
N SER A 87 26.09 6.30 3.13
CA SER A 87 25.07 5.30 2.83
C SER A 87 24.16 5.68 1.65
N GLY A 88 24.27 6.90 1.14
CA GLY A 88 23.35 7.48 0.15
C GLY A 88 22.03 7.99 0.76
N LYS A 89 21.58 9.17 0.32
CA LYS A 89 20.32 9.80 0.76
C LYS A 89 19.08 8.93 0.50
N ILE A 90 19.09 8.19 -0.59
CA ILE A 90 17.96 7.34 -0.99
C ILE A 90 17.74 6.19 0.01
N LEU A 91 18.76 5.85 0.81
CA LEU A 91 18.69 4.83 1.86
C LEU A 91 18.55 5.44 3.26
N THR A 92 18.27 6.75 3.36
CA THR A 92 17.97 7.40 4.64
C THR A 92 16.77 6.70 5.30
N PRO A 93 16.91 6.18 6.54
CA PRO A 93 15.80 5.57 7.25
C PRO A 93 14.70 6.59 7.54
N ILE A 94 13.44 6.20 7.34
CA ILE A 94 12.30 7.10 7.57
C ILE A 94 11.42 6.52 8.68
N PRO A 95 11.11 7.31 9.74
CA PRO A 95 10.21 6.89 10.80
C PRO A 95 8.81 6.52 10.30
N ILE A 96 8.17 5.58 10.99
CA ILE A 96 6.81 5.13 10.68
C ILE A 96 5.81 6.27 10.84
N PHE A 97 4.97 6.49 9.83
CA PHE A 97 3.89 7.47 9.87
C PHE A 97 2.78 7.02 10.83
N SER A 98 2.43 7.89 11.77
CA SER A 98 1.64 7.51 12.94
C SER A 98 0.19 7.09 12.66
N TRP A 99 -0.39 7.47 11.53
CA TRP A 99 -1.78 7.17 11.10
C TRP A 99 -1.88 6.08 10.02
N GLU A 100 -0.77 5.60 9.48
CA GLU A 100 -0.76 4.71 8.32
C GLU A 100 -0.34 3.29 8.71
N ARG A 101 -1.10 2.31 8.22
CA ARG A 101 -0.92 0.88 8.53
C ARG A 101 -0.12 0.19 7.45
N GLY A 102 0.58 -0.88 7.83
CA GLY A 102 1.34 -1.72 6.89
C GLY A 102 2.69 -1.13 6.47
N GLN A 103 3.24 -0.22 7.26
CA GLN A 103 4.61 0.27 7.10
C GLN A 103 5.61 -0.66 7.79
N ARG A 104 6.83 -0.74 7.24
CA ARG A 104 7.92 -1.57 7.76
C ARG A 104 8.82 -0.77 8.68
N LEU A 105 9.20 -1.33 9.83
CA LEU A 105 10.08 -0.63 10.78
C LEU A 105 11.44 -0.23 10.16
N GLY A 106 11.92 -1.04 9.21
CA GLY A 106 13.15 -0.82 8.46
C GLY A 106 13.03 0.03 7.20
N GLN A 107 11.89 0.71 6.96
CA GLN A 107 11.69 1.49 5.74
C GLN A 107 12.70 2.64 5.59
N ASN A 108 13.03 2.92 4.33
CA ASN A 108 13.91 3.99 3.89
C ASN A 108 13.24 4.82 2.78
N LEU A 109 13.86 5.93 2.38
CA LEU A 109 13.32 6.84 1.36
C LEU A 109 13.01 6.11 0.04
N LEU A 110 13.92 5.24 -0.44
CA LEU A 110 13.73 4.41 -1.64
C LEU A 110 12.44 3.60 -1.58
N SER A 111 12.22 2.88 -0.47
CA SER A 111 11.06 2.02 -0.28
C SER A 111 9.73 2.78 -0.24
N LEU A 112 9.75 4.06 0.14
CA LEU A 112 8.57 4.93 0.15
C LEU A 112 8.30 5.56 -1.22
N GLN A 113 9.34 5.86 -1.99
CA GLN A 113 9.21 6.47 -3.32
C GLN A 113 8.74 5.47 -4.38
N LEU A 114 9.31 4.26 -4.38
CA LEU A 114 9.17 3.31 -5.47
C LEU A 114 7.72 2.94 -5.82
N PRO A 115 6.80 2.73 -4.85
CA PRO A 115 5.41 2.37 -5.17
C PRO A 115 4.69 3.38 -6.08
N LEU A 116 4.94 4.68 -5.90
CA LEU A 116 4.35 5.70 -6.76
C LEU A 116 4.90 5.62 -8.19
N TYR A 117 6.22 5.45 -8.33
CA TYR A 117 6.87 5.38 -9.63
C TYR A 117 6.47 4.12 -10.41
N GLU A 118 6.33 2.99 -9.73
CA GLU A 118 5.82 1.76 -10.34
C GLU A 118 4.38 1.93 -10.84
N ARG A 119 3.51 2.59 -10.07
CA ARG A 119 2.13 2.89 -10.47
C ARG A 119 2.08 3.82 -11.70
N ILE A 120 2.89 4.87 -11.71
CA ILE A 120 3.01 5.78 -12.86
C ILE A 120 3.46 4.98 -14.10
N MET A 121 4.52 4.18 -13.97
CA MET A 121 5.03 3.41 -15.10
C MET A 121 4.08 2.31 -15.56
N GLN A 122 3.27 1.72 -14.68
CA GLN A 122 2.23 0.77 -15.10
C GLN A 122 1.18 1.43 -16.00
N GLN A 123 0.88 2.71 -15.79
CA GLN A 123 -0.06 3.49 -16.62
C GLN A 123 0.56 4.07 -17.89
N ALA A 124 1.89 4.15 -17.99
CA ALA A 124 2.56 4.73 -19.15
C ALA A 124 2.23 3.95 -20.45
N PRO A 125 2.01 4.63 -21.60
CA PRO A 125 1.71 3.97 -22.87
C PRO A 125 2.91 3.16 -23.40
N ALA A 126 2.65 2.32 -24.40
CA ALA A 126 3.71 1.57 -25.08
C ALA A 126 4.71 2.52 -25.77
N GLY A 127 6.00 2.24 -25.68
CA GLY A 127 7.07 3.10 -26.21
C GLY A 127 7.57 4.17 -25.23
N MET A 128 6.86 4.39 -24.10
CA MET A 128 7.33 5.21 -22.98
C MET A 128 7.91 4.32 -21.88
N ASN A 129 9.17 3.91 -22.07
CA ASN A 129 9.80 2.89 -21.25
C ASN A 129 10.70 3.43 -20.15
N THR A 130 10.95 4.74 -20.07
CA THR A 130 11.96 5.29 -19.13
C THR A 130 11.36 6.36 -18.23
N LEU A 131 11.31 6.11 -16.91
CA LEU A 131 11.04 7.14 -15.91
C LEU A 131 12.34 7.57 -15.23
N ILE A 132 12.55 8.88 -15.13
CA ILE A 132 13.67 9.50 -14.42
C ILE A 132 13.10 10.24 -13.22
N ALA A 133 13.67 9.99 -12.03
CA ALA A 133 13.31 10.73 -10.83
C ALA A 133 14.49 11.03 -9.89
N SER A 134 14.31 12.02 -9.02
CA SER A 134 15.29 12.34 -7.97
C SER A 134 15.23 11.33 -6.82
N GLY A 135 16.39 10.95 -6.28
CA GLY A 135 16.51 10.05 -5.12
C GLY A 135 16.40 10.74 -3.75
N ASP A 136 16.22 12.06 -3.69
CA ASP A 136 16.17 12.83 -2.44
C ASP A 136 14.84 13.57 -2.19
N VAL A 137 13.77 13.14 -2.84
CA VAL A 137 12.42 13.71 -2.67
C VAL A 137 11.41 12.61 -2.38
N TYR A 138 10.46 12.84 -1.47
CA TYR A 138 9.31 11.96 -1.31
C TYR A 138 8.06 12.64 -1.83
N ILE A 139 7.36 11.94 -2.72
CA ILE A 139 6.16 12.45 -3.39
C ILE A 139 4.98 11.56 -3.02
N ARG A 140 3.87 12.18 -2.66
CA ARG A 140 2.61 11.49 -2.35
C ARG A 140 1.51 11.99 -3.27
N SER A 141 0.58 11.11 -3.62
CA SER A 141 -0.64 11.46 -4.37
C SER A 141 -1.84 11.04 -3.55
N GLU A 142 -2.68 12.01 -3.15
CA GLU A 142 -3.94 11.72 -2.43
C GLU A 142 -5.06 11.26 -3.37
N LYS A 143 -4.95 11.61 -4.66
CA LYS A 143 -5.95 11.30 -5.67
C LYS A 143 -5.45 10.28 -6.68
N PRO A 144 -6.35 9.63 -7.44
CA PRO A 144 -5.98 8.77 -8.56
C PRO A 144 -5.09 9.52 -9.55
N LEU A 145 -4.13 8.78 -10.13
CA LEU A 145 -3.27 9.28 -11.20
C LEU A 145 -4.11 9.52 -12.47
N GLN A 146 -3.74 10.55 -13.24
CA GLN A 146 -4.35 10.87 -14.53
C GLN A 146 -3.80 9.94 -15.62
N ASP A 147 -4.55 9.78 -16.71
CA ASP A 147 -4.07 9.07 -17.89
C ASP A 147 -2.86 9.78 -18.50
N ILE A 148 -1.87 8.99 -18.89
CA ILE A 148 -0.62 9.50 -19.46
C ILE A 148 -0.79 9.61 -20.99
N PRO A 149 -0.67 10.81 -21.58
CA PRO A 149 -0.83 11.00 -23.02
C PRO A 149 0.34 10.35 -23.78
N ASN A 150 0.06 9.93 -25.01
CA ASN A 150 1.08 9.34 -25.89
C ASN A 150 1.89 10.44 -26.57
N VAL A 151 2.93 10.93 -25.89
CA VAL A 151 3.86 11.97 -26.34
C VAL A 151 5.32 11.55 -26.07
N ASP A 152 6.29 12.31 -26.58
CA ASP A 152 7.70 11.95 -26.43
C ASP A 152 8.22 12.16 -24.99
N VAL A 153 7.76 13.19 -24.29
CA VAL A 153 8.15 13.53 -22.91
C VAL A 153 6.93 13.91 -22.09
N VAL A 154 6.80 13.32 -20.90
CA VAL A 154 5.79 13.70 -19.90
C VAL A 154 6.48 14.18 -18.63
N CYS A 155 6.17 15.39 -18.21
CA CYS A 155 6.71 16.01 -17.00
C CYS A 155 5.61 16.11 -15.94
N TYR A 156 5.85 15.59 -14.73
CA TYR A 156 4.92 15.82 -13.63
C TYR A 156 5.25 17.10 -12.87
N GLY A 157 4.22 17.82 -12.46
CA GLY A 157 4.37 19.02 -11.64
C GLY A 157 3.32 19.16 -10.55
N LEU A 158 3.54 20.14 -9.67
CA LEU A 158 2.60 20.52 -8.62
C LEU A 158 2.17 21.98 -8.72
N TRP A 159 0.88 22.19 -8.46
CA TRP A 159 0.35 23.53 -8.24
C TRP A 159 0.81 24.03 -6.87
N VAL A 160 1.68 25.03 -6.87
CA VAL A 160 2.21 25.66 -5.65
C VAL A 160 2.12 27.18 -5.75
N ASN A 161 2.25 27.85 -4.60
CA ASN A 161 2.39 29.30 -4.58
C ASN A 161 3.69 29.72 -5.32
N PRO A 162 3.68 30.81 -6.11
CA PRO A 162 4.86 31.26 -6.86
C PRO A 162 6.14 31.43 -6.03
N SER A 163 6.03 31.77 -4.74
CA SER A 163 7.18 31.88 -3.83
C SER A 163 7.92 30.56 -3.57
N LEU A 164 7.22 29.43 -3.65
CA LEU A 164 7.85 28.11 -3.56
C LEU A 164 8.54 27.77 -4.88
N ALA A 165 7.91 28.13 -6.01
CA ALA A 165 8.40 27.84 -7.35
C ALA A 165 9.76 28.47 -7.67
N THR A 166 10.12 29.60 -7.04
CA THR A 166 11.41 30.29 -7.31
C THR A 166 12.67 29.48 -6.99
N HIS A 167 12.53 28.40 -6.22
CA HIS A 167 13.65 27.54 -5.85
C HIS A 167 13.79 26.29 -6.74
N HIS A 168 12.84 26.08 -7.65
CA HIS A 168 12.69 24.87 -8.45
C HIS A 168 12.60 25.18 -9.95
N GLY A 169 12.60 24.12 -10.78
CA GLY A 169 12.17 24.23 -12.17
C GLY A 169 10.66 24.52 -12.22
N VAL A 170 10.23 25.30 -13.21
CA VAL A 170 8.82 25.67 -13.42
C VAL A 170 8.46 25.39 -14.87
N PHE A 171 7.48 24.52 -15.06
CA PHE A 171 6.84 24.31 -16.35
C PHE A 171 5.80 25.40 -16.57
N VAL A 172 5.84 26.01 -17.75
CA VAL A 172 4.94 27.09 -18.15
C VAL A 172 4.08 26.60 -19.31
N SER A 173 2.77 26.76 -19.21
CA SER A 173 1.82 26.41 -20.28
C SER A 173 0.83 27.54 -20.54
N ASP A 174 0.40 27.70 -21.80
CA ASP A 174 -0.65 28.67 -22.16
C ASP A 174 -1.98 28.22 -21.54
N ARG A 175 -2.77 29.17 -21.03
CA ARG A 175 -4.09 28.91 -20.41
C ARG A 175 -5.08 28.20 -21.34
N LYS A 176 -4.91 28.28 -22.67
CA LYS A 176 -5.73 27.60 -23.67
C LYS A 176 -5.33 26.14 -23.89
N SER A 177 -4.08 25.78 -23.57
CA SER A 177 -3.51 24.45 -23.72
C SER A 177 -2.69 24.07 -22.48
N PRO A 178 -3.34 23.93 -21.31
CA PRO A 178 -2.66 23.79 -20.02
C PRO A 178 -1.81 22.52 -19.88
N GLU A 179 -2.13 21.48 -20.67
CA GLU A 179 -1.47 20.17 -20.67
C GLU A 179 -0.23 20.10 -21.58
N VAL A 180 0.01 21.12 -22.41
CA VAL A 180 1.15 21.16 -23.34
C VAL A 180 2.20 22.13 -22.81
N LEU A 181 3.47 21.71 -22.80
CA LEU A 181 4.56 22.59 -22.37
C LEU A 181 4.78 23.69 -23.40
N ASP A 182 4.67 24.94 -22.96
CA ASP A 182 5.07 26.08 -23.77
C ASP A 182 6.59 26.29 -23.65
N PHE A 183 7.09 26.44 -22.43
CA PHE A 183 8.52 26.46 -22.11
C PHE A 183 8.78 26.18 -20.63
N MET A 184 10.04 25.86 -20.29
CA MET A 184 10.50 25.70 -18.91
C MET A 184 11.30 26.92 -18.44
N LEU A 185 11.22 27.22 -17.13
CA LEU A 185 12.08 28.17 -16.43
C LEU A 185 12.85 27.45 -15.32
N GLN A 186 14.11 27.83 -15.10
CA GLN A 186 14.91 27.30 -14.00
C GLN A 186 15.10 28.36 -12.91
N LYS A 187 14.52 28.13 -11.74
CA LYS A 187 14.59 29.04 -10.56
C LYS A 187 14.24 30.49 -10.92
N PRO A 188 13.05 30.73 -11.51
CA PRO A 188 12.65 32.06 -11.93
C PRO A 188 12.45 32.99 -10.73
N SER A 189 12.57 34.28 -10.97
CA SER A 189 12.21 35.31 -9.99
C SER A 189 10.68 35.46 -9.87
N LEU A 190 10.21 36.04 -8.75
CA LEU A 190 8.78 36.36 -8.57
C LEU A 190 8.27 37.33 -9.64
N GLU A 191 9.09 38.30 -10.04
CA GLU A 191 8.72 39.29 -11.06
C GLU A 191 8.49 38.66 -12.44
N GLU A 192 9.34 37.69 -12.83
CA GLU A 192 9.18 36.94 -14.08
C GLU A 192 7.88 36.12 -14.09
N LEU A 193 7.58 35.43 -12.98
CA LEU A 193 6.33 34.65 -12.84
C LEU A 193 5.11 35.57 -12.85
N GLU A 194 5.17 36.72 -12.19
CA GLU A 194 4.07 37.69 -12.18
C GLU A 194 3.77 38.21 -13.59
N GLY A 195 4.82 38.54 -14.37
CA GLY A 195 4.68 39.01 -15.74
C GLY A 195 3.98 38.02 -16.68
N LEU A 196 4.14 36.71 -16.45
CA LEU A 196 3.54 35.64 -17.25
C LEU A 196 2.15 35.20 -16.76
N SER A 197 1.77 35.53 -15.53
CA SER A 197 0.60 34.98 -14.83
C SER A 197 -0.75 35.24 -15.52
N LYS A 198 -0.85 36.30 -16.34
CA LYS A 198 -2.07 36.67 -17.08
C LYS A 198 -2.38 35.72 -18.22
N THR A 199 -1.35 35.19 -18.88
CA THR A 199 -1.47 34.38 -20.09
C THR A 199 -1.15 32.91 -19.84
N HIS A 200 -0.30 32.62 -18.85
CA HIS A 200 0.20 31.27 -18.59
C HIS A 200 -0.22 30.72 -17.23
N LEU A 201 -0.05 29.42 -17.09
CA LEU A 201 -0.11 28.67 -15.85
C LEU A 201 1.28 28.13 -15.50
N PHE A 202 1.52 27.90 -14.20
CA PHE A 202 2.82 27.46 -13.68
C PHE A 202 2.67 26.17 -12.88
N LEU A 203 3.46 25.17 -13.24
CA LEU A 203 3.60 23.92 -12.52
C LEU A 203 5.02 23.80 -12.02
N MET A 204 5.21 23.65 -10.71
CA MET A 204 6.53 23.39 -10.14
C MET A 204 6.93 21.97 -10.49
N ASP A 205 8.13 21.82 -11.05
CA ASP A 205 8.72 20.52 -11.34
C ASP A 205 9.00 19.76 -10.04
N ILE A 206 8.53 18.51 -9.98
CA ILE A 206 8.79 17.60 -8.87
C ILE A 206 9.88 16.58 -9.17
N GLY A 207 10.48 16.65 -10.35
CA GLY A 207 11.55 15.75 -10.77
C GLY A 207 11.05 14.35 -11.05
N ILE A 208 9.88 14.19 -11.69
CA ILE A 208 9.42 12.92 -12.29
C ILE A 208 9.15 13.16 -13.77
N TRP A 209 9.96 12.53 -14.62
CA TRP A 209 9.91 12.69 -16.07
C TRP A 209 9.79 11.30 -16.71
N ILE A 210 8.84 11.13 -17.65
CA ILE A 210 8.73 9.91 -18.46
C ILE A 210 9.16 10.24 -19.88
N LEU A 211 10.11 9.48 -20.40
CA LEU A 211 10.64 9.65 -21.75
C LEU A 211 10.26 8.44 -22.61
N SER A 212 9.85 8.74 -23.83
CA SER A 212 9.81 7.77 -24.93
C SER A 212 11.21 7.29 -25.31
N ASP A 213 11.27 6.15 -25.98
CA ASP A 213 12.55 5.61 -26.49
C ASP A 213 13.26 6.62 -27.42
N ARG A 214 12.50 7.39 -28.21
CA ARG A 214 13.02 8.49 -29.05
C ARG A 214 13.58 9.64 -28.21
N ALA A 215 12.88 10.07 -27.17
CA ALA A 215 13.38 11.14 -26.30
C ALA A 215 14.66 10.73 -25.56
N VAL A 216 14.77 9.46 -25.17
CA VAL A 216 16.01 8.90 -24.59
C VAL A 216 17.15 8.95 -25.60
N GLU A 217 16.93 8.58 -26.85
CA GLU A 217 17.95 8.64 -27.91
C GLU A 217 18.49 10.07 -28.11
N VAL A 218 17.59 11.07 -28.17
CA VAL A 218 17.97 12.49 -28.30
C VAL A 218 18.76 12.95 -27.08
N LEU A 219 18.29 12.65 -25.86
CA LEU A 219 19.00 12.96 -24.61
C LEU A 219 20.42 12.38 -24.62
N MET A 220 20.54 11.11 -25.01
CA MET A 220 21.83 10.43 -25.07
C MET A 220 22.77 11.08 -26.07
N LYS A 221 22.29 11.36 -27.29
CA LYS A 221 23.09 12.01 -28.33
C LYS A 221 23.65 13.37 -27.88
N ARG A 222 22.85 14.18 -27.18
CA ARG A 222 23.29 15.50 -26.65
C ARG A 222 24.24 15.40 -25.47
N SER A 223 24.14 14.33 -24.69
CA SER A 223 25.05 14.09 -23.58
C SER A 223 26.42 13.53 -23.99
N LEU A 224 26.63 13.13 -25.25
CA LEU A 224 27.90 12.62 -25.74
C LEU A 224 28.77 13.74 -26.31
N LYS A 225 30.09 13.63 -26.18
CA LYS A 225 31.03 14.51 -26.87
C LYS A 225 30.99 14.20 -28.38
N GLU A 226 31.02 15.25 -29.20
CA GLU A 226 30.99 15.10 -30.65
C GLU A 226 32.11 14.17 -31.15
N GLY A 227 31.71 13.11 -31.87
CA GLY A 227 32.64 12.16 -32.47
C GLY A 227 33.30 11.17 -31.49
N THR A 228 32.90 11.13 -30.22
CA THR A 228 33.38 10.13 -29.25
C THR A 228 32.22 9.47 -28.49
N ASN A 229 32.53 8.39 -27.76
CA ASN A 229 31.60 7.74 -26.83
C ASN A 229 31.73 8.29 -25.38
N ASP A 230 32.48 9.37 -25.19
CA ASP A 230 32.64 9.98 -23.86
C ASP A 230 31.44 10.86 -23.54
N ILE A 231 30.97 10.80 -22.30
CA ILE A 231 29.87 11.64 -21.82
C ILE A 231 30.40 13.03 -21.46
N ASN A 232 29.71 14.07 -21.94
CA ASN A 232 29.89 15.46 -21.58
C ASN A 232 28.95 15.85 -20.42
N TYR A 233 29.25 16.94 -19.71
CA TYR A 233 28.28 17.49 -18.75
C TYR A 233 27.02 17.91 -19.51
N TYR A 234 25.89 17.33 -19.13
CA TYR A 234 24.57 17.68 -19.67
C TYR A 234 23.52 17.54 -18.57
N ASP A 235 22.83 18.61 -18.24
CA ASP A 235 21.84 18.66 -17.18
C ASP A 235 20.42 18.63 -17.71
N LEU A 236 19.59 17.76 -17.13
CA LEU A 236 18.20 17.56 -17.54
C LEU A 236 17.37 18.84 -17.36
N TYR A 237 17.64 19.64 -16.33
CA TYR A 237 16.84 20.81 -16.00
C TYR A 237 17.35 22.09 -16.67
N SER A 238 18.67 22.30 -16.67
CA SER A 238 19.29 23.53 -17.22
C SER A 238 19.56 23.48 -18.72
N ASP A 239 19.80 22.30 -19.30
CA ASP A 239 20.15 22.20 -20.71
C ASP A 239 18.99 21.59 -21.50
N TYR A 240 18.59 20.36 -21.18
CA TYR A 240 17.54 19.64 -21.90
C TYR A 240 16.16 20.28 -21.69
N GLY A 241 15.78 20.54 -20.45
CA GLY A 241 14.47 21.09 -20.08
C GLY A 241 14.20 22.49 -20.65
N LEU A 242 15.21 23.36 -20.72
CA LEU A 242 15.07 24.69 -21.32
C LEU A 242 14.91 24.66 -22.84
N ALA A 243 15.28 23.55 -23.48
CA ALA A 243 15.09 23.30 -24.91
C ALA A 243 13.76 22.57 -25.23
N LEU A 244 12.96 22.22 -24.23
CA LEU A 244 11.65 21.59 -24.41
C LEU A 244 10.52 22.61 -24.48
N GLY A 245 9.47 22.26 -25.22
CA GLY A 245 8.23 23.04 -25.35
C GLY A 245 8.05 23.66 -26.74
N GLU A 246 6.88 24.28 -26.96
CA GLU A 246 6.52 24.94 -28.22
C GLU A 246 7.33 26.22 -28.49
N HIS A 247 7.67 26.98 -27.43
CA HIS A 247 8.44 28.22 -27.50
C HIS A 247 9.64 28.19 -26.52
N PRO A 248 10.59 27.27 -26.73
CA PRO A 248 11.65 26.97 -25.76
C PRO A 248 12.60 28.15 -25.53
N LYS A 249 13.28 28.15 -24.38
CA LYS A 249 14.26 29.19 -24.02
C LYS A 249 15.61 29.02 -24.71
N THR A 250 15.93 27.77 -25.07
CA THR A 250 17.16 27.39 -25.74
C THR A 250 16.82 26.68 -27.05
N GLU A 251 17.49 27.05 -28.15
CA GLU A 251 17.31 26.39 -29.45
C GLU A 251 18.15 25.10 -29.52
N ASP A 252 17.50 23.99 -29.86
CA ASP A 252 18.10 22.69 -30.19
C ASP A 252 17.17 21.93 -31.14
N GLU A 253 17.54 21.87 -32.42
CA GLU A 253 16.67 21.38 -33.50
C GLU A 253 16.06 19.99 -33.26
N GLU A 254 16.78 19.08 -32.59
CA GLU A 254 16.27 17.72 -32.33
C GLU A 254 15.42 17.65 -31.05
N VAL A 255 15.81 18.38 -30.00
CA VAL A 255 15.04 18.43 -28.74
C VAL A 255 13.73 19.19 -28.94
N ASN A 256 13.75 20.28 -29.71
CA ASN A 256 12.56 21.09 -30.00
C ASN A 256 11.50 20.33 -30.83
N GLN A 257 11.87 19.22 -31.49
CA GLN A 257 10.92 18.35 -32.23
C GLN A 257 10.23 17.29 -31.36
N LEU A 258 10.55 17.23 -30.06
CA LEU A 258 9.90 16.31 -29.13
C LEU A 258 8.57 16.91 -28.65
N SER A 259 7.51 16.12 -28.72
CA SER A 259 6.21 16.46 -28.15
C SER A 259 6.26 16.33 -26.63
N VAL A 260 5.77 17.35 -25.92
CA VAL A 260 5.87 17.42 -24.45
C VAL A 260 4.52 17.72 -23.81
N ALA A 261 4.13 16.87 -22.86
CA ALA A 261 2.98 17.11 -22.00
C ALA A 261 3.40 17.35 -20.55
N ILE A 262 2.64 18.19 -19.84
CA ILE A 262 2.81 18.41 -18.41
C ILE A 262 1.57 17.89 -17.70
N LEU A 263 1.76 17.05 -16.68
CA LEU A 263 0.66 16.52 -15.88
C LEU A 263 0.76 17.01 -14.43
N PRO A 264 -0.28 17.66 -13.89
CA PRO A 264 -0.32 17.98 -12.48
C PRO A 264 -0.55 16.71 -11.65
N LEU A 265 0.20 16.52 -10.57
CA LEU A 265 -0.08 15.45 -9.60
C LEU A 265 -1.24 15.88 -8.69
N PRO A 266 -2.46 15.31 -8.82
CA PRO A 266 -3.64 15.88 -8.17
C PRO A 266 -3.63 15.62 -6.65
N GLY A 267 -3.73 16.68 -5.85
CA GLY A 267 -3.55 16.58 -4.40
C GLY A 267 -2.15 16.08 -4.03
N GLY A 268 -1.17 16.30 -4.91
CA GLY A 268 0.17 15.81 -4.69
C GLY A 268 0.93 16.62 -3.64
N GLU A 269 1.79 15.93 -2.91
CA GLU A 269 2.62 16.49 -1.85
C GLU A 269 4.09 16.25 -2.19
N PHE A 270 4.94 17.23 -1.90
CA PHE A 270 6.36 17.20 -2.22
C PHE A 270 7.18 17.50 -0.97
N TYR A 271 8.06 16.55 -0.62
CA TYR A 271 8.90 16.61 0.56
C TYR A 271 10.35 16.42 0.16
N HIS A 272 11.19 17.42 0.42
CA HIS A 272 12.61 17.35 0.11
C HIS A 272 13.38 16.71 1.28
N PHE A 273 14.40 15.91 0.99
CA PHE A 273 15.30 15.26 1.95
C PHE A 273 16.77 15.54 1.63
N GLY A 274 17.03 16.62 0.89
CA GLY A 274 18.35 16.94 0.36
C GLY A 274 19.32 17.59 1.35
N THR A 275 18.83 18.08 2.49
CA THR A 275 19.60 18.77 3.54
C THR A 275 19.23 18.29 4.95
N SER A 276 20.11 18.55 5.92
CA SER A 276 19.90 18.23 7.35
C SER A 276 18.62 18.86 7.93
N HIS A 277 18.31 20.11 7.58
CA HIS A 277 17.09 20.78 8.01
C HIS A 277 15.84 20.11 7.41
N GLU A 278 15.87 19.86 6.10
CA GLU A 278 14.76 19.26 5.36
C GLU A 278 14.41 17.86 5.85
N LEU A 279 15.39 17.05 6.26
CA LEU A 279 15.16 15.74 6.86
C LEU A 279 14.15 15.80 8.02
N ILE A 280 14.33 16.76 8.93
CA ILE A 280 13.48 16.90 10.11
C ILE A 280 12.16 17.59 9.73
N SER A 281 12.22 18.70 9.00
CA SER A 281 11.02 19.48 8.66
C SER A 281 10.05 18.72 7.77
N SER A 282 10.56 17.96 6.78
CA SER A 282 9.74 17.13 5.90
C SER A 282 9.11 15.97 6.66
N THR A 283 9.87 15.29 7.52
CA THR A 283 9.33 14.20 8.35
C THR A 283 8.25 14.71 9.31
N LEU A 284 8.46 15.87 9.94
CA LEU A 284 7.45 16.52 10.78
C LEU A 284 6.19 16.89 9.98
N ALA A 285 6.35 17.50 8.82
CA ALA A 285 5.25 17.91 7.96
C ALA A 285 4.43 16.70 7.47
N ILE A 286 5.08 15.56 7.22
CA ILE A 286 4.38 14.31 6.94
C ILE A 286 3.63 13.88 8.20
N GLN A 287 4.31 13.83 9.36
CA GLN A 287 3.73 13.36 10.64
C GLN A 287 2.50 14.14 11.12
N ASP A 288 2.39 15.41 10.75
CA ASP A 288 1.30 16.29 11.14
C ASP A 288 0.04 16.18 10.25
N LYS A 289 0.07 15.36 9.19
CA LYS A 289 -1.02 15.33 8.20
C LYS A 289 -2.36 14.83 8.73
N VAL A 290 -2.37 13.87 9.64
CA VAL A 290 -3.61 13.35 10.23
C VAL A 290 -3.60 13.60 11.72
N ARG A 291 -4.08 14.79 12.11
CA ARG A 291 -4.30 15.17 13.53
C ARG A 291 -5.62 14.64 14.10
N ASP A 292 -6.36 13.80 13.37
CA ASP A 292 -7.59 13.20 13.89
C ASP A 292 -7.26 12.28 15.06
N GLN A 293 -7.49 12.76 16.28
CA GLN A 293 -7.24 12.01 17.52
C GLN A 293 -8.03 10.69 17.58
N ARG A 294 -9.13 10.54 16.81
CA ARG A 294 -9.86 9.28 16.69
C ARG A 294 -9.10 8.25 15.86
N LYS A 295 -8.28 8.70 14.91
CA LYS A 295 -7.39 7.85 14.09
C LYS A 295 -6.04 7.63 14.77
N ILE A 296 -5.59 8.57 15.59
CA ILE A 296 -4.41 8.44 16.45
C ILE A 296 -4.82 7.64 17.69
N MET A 297 -4.80 6.31 17.58
CA MET A 297 -5.09 5.40 18.69
C MET A 297 -4.32 5.84 19.96
N HIS A 298 -5.05 6.16 21.03
CA HIS A 298 -4.58 6.56 22.38
C HIS A 298 -3.07 6.48 22.60
N ARG A 299 -2.34 7.55 22.28
CA ARG A 299 -0.89 7.67 22.55
C ARG A 299 -0.62 8.73 23.60
N LYS A 300 0.34 8.46 24.47
CA LYS A 300 0.94 9.48 25.33
C LYS A 300 1.61 10.51 24.41
N VAL A 301 1.28 11.79 24.58
CA VAL A 301 1.78 12.88 23.75
C VAL A 301 3.31 12.94 23.87
N LYS A 302 4.03 12.92 22.73
CA LYS A 302 5.46 13.17 22.72
C LYS A 302 5.73 14.57 23.32
N PRO A 303 6.83 14.77 24.06
CA PRO A 303 7.20 16.10 24.56
C PRO A 303 7.28 17.14 23.44
N ASN A 304 7.76 16.72 22.26
CA ASN A 304 7.78 17.50 21.04
C ASN A 304 7.58 16.56 19.82
N PRO A 305 6.71 16.88 18.85
CA PRO A 305 6.47 16.05 17.67
C PRO A 305 7.69 15.93 16.74
N ALA A 306 8.61 16.90 16.76
CA ALA A 306 9.82 16.93 15.93
C ALA A 306 10.99 16.12 16.50
N ILE A 307 10.70 15.12 17.33
CA ILE A 307 11.68 14.17 17.90
C ILE A 307 11.50 12.82 17.22
N PHE A 308 12.54 12.40 16.51
CA PHE A 308 12.61 11.14 15.78
C PHE A 308 13.75 10.29 16.35
N ILE A 309 13.40 9.10 16.83
CA ILE A 309 14.35 8.13 17.38
C ILE A 309 14.09 6.81 16.66
N GLN A 310 15.10 6.28 15.97
CA GLN A 310 14.99 5.06 15.19
C GLN A 310 16.27 4.24 15.29
N ASN A 311 16.17 2.91 15.33
CA ASN A 311 17.33 2.00 15.42
C ASN A 311 18.35 2.47 16.48
N SER A 312 17.87 2.89 17.66
CA SER A 312 18.71 3.58 18.65
C SER A 312 18.40 3.13 20.06
N SER A 313 19.37 3.30 20.96
CA SER A 313 19.23 3.16 22.40
C SER A 313 19.40 4.52 23.06
N THR A 314 18.32 5.07 23.61
CA THR A 314 18.30 6.39 24.26
C THR A 314 17.87 6.25 25.71
N GLN A 315 18.73 6.67 26.63
CA GLN A 315 18.48 6.67 28.08
C GLN A 315 18.26 8.09 28.65
N VAL A 316 18.42 9.12 27.81
CA VAL A 316 18.18 10.51 28.18
C VAL A 316 16.68 10.81 28.32
N SER A 317 16.35 11.66 29.28
CA SER A 317 15.01 12.23 29.41
C SER A 317 14.83 13.41 28.46
N LEU A 318 13.82 13.37 27.60
CA LEU A 318 13.53 14.42 26.62
C LEU A 318 12.40 15.32 27.10
N CYS A 319 12.57 16.63 26.96
CA CYS A 319 11.57 17.65 27.27
C CYS A 319 11.11 18.42 26.01
N ALA A 320 10.26 19.43 26.18
CA ALA A 320 9.77 20.25 25.07
C ALA A 320 10.88 21.10 24.40
N ASP A 321 11.92 21.45 25.16
CA ASP A 321 13.05 22.27 24.70
C ASP A 321 13.95 21.51 23.71
N ASN A 322 13.90 20.18 23.72
CA ASN A 322 14.59 19.30 22.79
C ASN A 322 13.91 19.25 21.40
N ALA A 323 13.68 20.41 20.78
CA ALA A 323 13.01 20.52 19.49
C ALA A 323 13.93 20.10 18.33
N ASN A 324 13.33 19.54 17.26
CA ASN A 324 14.03 19.17 16.02
C ASN A 324 15.22 18.24 16.27
N LEU A 325 14.95 17.06 16.84
CA LEU A 325 15.95 16.04 17.11
C LEU A 325 15.77 14.82 16.22
N TRP A 326 16.88 14.36 15.64
CA TRP A 326 16.97 13.13 14.88
C TRP A 326 18.06 12.25 15.46
N ILE A 327 17.68 11.13 16.07
CA ILE A 327 18.61 10.15 16.66
C ILE A 327 18.42 8.83 15.91
N GLU A 328 19.43 8.43 15.15
CA GLU A 328 19.39 7.20 14.36
C GLU A 328 20.67 6.37 14.49
N ASN A 329 20.53 5.04 14.51
CA ASN A 329 21.67 4.12 14.61
C ASN A 329 22.66 4.46 15.74
N SER A 330 22.16 4.88 16.90
CA SER A 330 22.98 5.53 17.92
C SER A 330 22.68 5.03 19.33
N HIS A 331 23.71 5.02 20.17
CA HIS A 331 23.59 4.90 21.62
C HIS A 331 23.80 6.26 22.29
N VAL A 332 22.76 6.78 22.93
CA VAL A 332 22.78 8.02 23.72
C VAL A 332 22.50 7.66 25.18
N GLY A 333 23.57 7.55 25.96
CA GLY A 333 23.53 7.14 27.37
C GLY A 333 23.10 8.26 28.32
N GLU A 334 22.93 7.93 29.60
CA GLU A 334 22.45 8.86 30.64
C GLU A 334 23.33 10.11 30.84
N GLY A 335 24.63 10.03 30.54
CA GLY A 335 25.59 11.15 30.68
C GLY A 335 25.45 12.26 29.63
N TRP A 336 24.55 12.10 28.66
CA TRP A 336 24.37 13.06 27.57
C TRP A 336 23.38 14.17 27.93
N HIS A 337 23.76 15.41 27.62
CA HIS A 337 22.91 16.60 27.68
C HIS A 337 22.67 17.10 26.26
N LEU A 338 21.41 17.02 25.81
CA LEU A 338 21.02 17.36 24.45
C LEU A 338 20.38 18.74 24.40
N GLY A 339 20.81 19.58 23.46
CA GLY A 339 20.14 20.80 23.05
C GLY A 339 18.99 20.52 22.05
N SER A 340 18.87 21.39 21.06
CA SER A 340 17.86 21.40 20.00
C SER A 340 18.50 21.51 18.61
N ARG A 341 17.74 21.17 17.56
CA ARG A 341 18.20 21.23 16.16
C ARG A 341 19.42 20.33 15.88
N GLN A 342 19.31 19.04 16.19
CA GLN A 342 20.45 18.10 16.16
C GLN A 342 20.13 16.84 15.39
N ILE A 343 21.16 16.33 14.70
CA ILE A 343 21.19 15.00 14.09
C ILE A 343 22.32 14.21 14.77
N ILE A 344 21.99 13.05 15.32
CA ILE A 344 22.92 12.13 15.98
C ILE A 344 22.85 10.79 15.25
N THR A 345 23.93 10.41 14.57
CA THR A 345 24.01 9.17 13.78
C THR A 345 25.24 8.33 14.09
N GLY A 346 25.06 7.00 14.09
CA GLY A 346 26.15 6.02 14.11
C GLY A 346 26.92 5.91 15.42
N VAL A 347 26.48 6.56 16.51
CA VAL A 347 27.18 6.54 17.79
C VAL A 347 27.19 5.12 18.38
N PRO A 348 28.37 4.49 18.60
CA PRO A 348 28.45 3.14 19.16
C PRO A 348 28.07 3.13 20.64
N GLU A 349 27.83 1.94 21.21
CA GLU A 349 27.59 1.78 22.65
C GLU A 349 28.71 2.41 23.48
N ASN A 350 28.35 3.20 24.48
CA ASN A 350 29.29 4.03 25.22
C ASN A 350 28.81 4.39 26.63
N GLN A 351 29.71 4.95 27.43
CA GLN A 351 29.41 5.58 28.73
C GLN A 351 29.95 7.02 28.76
N TRP A 352 29.69 7.79 27.71
CA TRP A 352 30.23 9.14 27.58
C TRP A 352 29.42 10.18 28.37
N ASN A 353 30.11 11.25 28.78
CA ASN A 353 29.50 12.48 29.30
C ASN A 353 29.67 13.59 28.27
N ILE A 354 28.62 13.86 27.48
CA ILE A 354 28.66 14.83 26.38
C ILE A 354 27.62 15.91 26.61
N ASN A 355 28.04 17.16 26.44
CA ASN A 355 27.14 18.30 26.34
C ASN A 355 27.06 18.75 24.88
N LEU A 356 25.97 18.41 24.19
CA LEU A 356 25.79 18.70 22.76
C LEU A 356 25.01 20.02 22.58
N PRO A 357 25.65 21.12 22.13
CA PRO A 357 25.00 22.43 22.00
C PRO A 357 23.93 22.49 20.90
N ASP A 358 23.09 23.52 20.94
CA ASP A 358 22.07 23.78 19.91
C ASP A 358 22.68 23.89 18.51
N GLY A 359 22.02 23.28 17.52
CA GLY A 359 22.44 23.35 16.12
C GLY A 359 23.68 22.54 15.77
N ILE A 360 24.26 21.78 16.72
CA ILE A 360 25.40 20.90 16.48
C ILE A 360 24.94 19.45 16.34
N CYS A 361 25.45 18.79 15.31
CA CYS A 361 25.17 17.41 14.95
C CYS A 361 26.41 16.53 15.15
N ILE A 362 26.20 15.25 15.40
CA ILE A 362 27.25 14.23 15.52
C ILE A 362 26.95 13.12 14.53
N ASP A 363 27.93 12.81 13.68
CA ASP A 363 27.92 11.63 12.84
C ASP A 363 29.18 10.81 13.10
N VAL A 364 29.00 9.54 13.49
CA VAL A 364 30.08 8.59 13.72
C VAL A 364 30.00 7.50 12.67
N VAL A 365 31.07 7.37 11.86
CA VAL A 365 31.08 6.46 10.73
C VAL A 365 32.10 5.33 10.97
N PRO A 366 31.69 4.05 10.93
CA PRO A 366 32.62 2.93 10.95
C PRO A 366 33.62 3.04 9.78
N PHE A 367 34.90 2.92 10.08
CA PHE A 367 35.98 3.12 9.12
C PHE A 367 36.98 1.97 9.20
N GLY A 368 37.25 1.33 8.05
CA GLY A 368 38.01 0.08 8.02
C GLY A 368 37.39 -1.03 8.89
N ASP A 369 38.22 -1.92 9.42
CA ASP A 369 37.77 -3.12 10.12
C ASP A 369 37.35 -2.86 11.56
N ASN A 370 38.05 -1.96 12.28
CA ASN A 370 37.86 -1.73 13.70
C ASN A 370 37.78 -0.25 14.12
N ALA A 371 38.07 0.69 13.22
CA ALA A 371 38.09 2.11 13.55
C ALA A 371 36.74 2.80 13.32
N PHE A 372 36.64 4.03 13.81
CA PHE A 372 35.54 4.97 13.66
C PHE A 372 36.11 6.35 13.30
N VAL A 373 35.30 7.14 12.60
CA VAL A 373 35.56 8.55 12.33
C VAL A 373 34.49 9.38 12.99
N ALA A 374 34.89 10.36 13.80
CA ALA A 374 33.99 11.37 14.35
C ALA A 374 33.88 12.54 13.37
N ARG A 375 32.67 12.80 12.88
CA ARG A 375 32.32 13.96 12.06
C ARG A 375 31.24 14.78 12.76
N PRO A 376 31.60 15.67 13.69
CA PRO A 376 30.68 16.69 14.16
C PRO A 376 30.51 17.77 13.10
N TYR A 377 29.33 18.38 13.01
CA TYR A 377 29.03 19.44 12.05
C TYR A 377 27.88 20.33 12.54
N GLY A 378 27.79 21.56 12.05
CA GLY A 378 26.63 22.42 12.27
C GLY A 378 25.49 22.01 11.36
N LEU A 379 24.25 22.04 11.86
CA LEU A 379 23.06 21.67 11.08
C LEU A 379 22.95 22.45 9.76
N ASP A 380 23.40 23.70 9.76
CA ASP A 380 23.30 24.62 8.63
C ASP A 380 24.62 24.71 7.81
N ASP A 381 25.64 23.92 8.13
CA ASP A 381 26.91 23.92 7.40
C ASP A 381 26.75 23.37 5.97
N VAL A 382 27.30 24.09 4.99
CA VAL A 382 27.15 23.76 3.56
C VAL A 382 28.25 22.81 3.05
N PHE A 383 29.34 22.64 3.80
CA PHE A 383 30.54 21.86 3.39
C PHE A 383 31.06 22.30 2.02
N LYS A 384 31.19 23.62 1.83
CA LYS A 384 31.70 24.23 0.60
C LYS A 384 32.51 25.47 0.92
N GLY A 385 33.63 25.62 0.21
CA GLY A 385 34.48 26.81 0.25
C GLY A 385 35.79 26.56 0.98
N ALA A 386 36.78 27.41 0.68
CA ALA A 386 38.10 27.34 1.28
C ALA A 386 38.04 27.63 2.78
N LEU A 387 38.79 26.86 3.57
CA LEU A 387 38.80 26.96 5.03
C LEU A 387 39.24 28.34 5.54
N LYS A 388 40.06 29.04 4.75
CA LYS A 388 40.56 30.39 5.07
C LYS A 388 39.54 31.51 4.82
N ASN A 389 38.44 31.21 4.12
CA ASN A 389 37.40 32.20 3.85
C ASN A 389 36.49 32.34 5.09
N GLU A 390 36.25 33.58 5.53
CA GLU A 390 35.41 33.89 6.70
C GLU A 390 33.96 33.41 6.53
N THR A 391 33.48 33.24 5.30
CA THR A 391 32.14 32.71 5.02
C THR A 391 32.04 31.18 5.10
N THR A 392 33.17 30.47 5.21
CA THR A 392 33.18 29.01 5.32
C THR A 392 32.96 28.61 6.78
N THR A 393 31.76 28.13 7.09
CA THR A 393 31.39 27.73 8.46
C THR A 393 31.66 26.26 8.73
N TYR A 394 32.03 25.97 9.97
CA TYR A 394 32.13 24.64 10.56
C TYR A 394 31.64 24.73 12.02
N LEU A 395 30.68 23.90 12.39
CA LEU A 395 29.95 24.00 13.66
C LEU A 395 29.23 25.36 13.81
N ASN A 396 28.65 25.86 12.71
CA ASN A 396 27.94 27.15 12.63
C ASN A 396 28.79 28.40 12.94
N ILE A 397 30.13 28.28 13.01
CA ILE A 397 31.07 29.39 13.19
C ILE A 397 32.12 29.37 12.07
N PRO A 398 32.78 30.50 11.75
CA PRO A 398 33.89 30.51 10.79
C PRO A 398 34.97 29.48 11.17
N PHE A 399 35.47 28.72 10.19
CA PHE A 399 36.47 27.67 10.45
C PHE A 399 37.74 28.21 11.14
N SER A 400 38.16 29.42 10.78
CA SER A 400 39.29 30.12 11.42
C SER A 400 39.05 30.40 12.90
N GLN A 401 37.82 30.75 13.28
CA GLN A 401 37.43 30.94 14.68
C GLN A 401 37.47 29.61 15.44
N TRP A 402 36.93 28.54 14.84
CA TRP A 402 36.95 27.20 15.45
C TRP A 402 38.37 26.72 15.78
N MET A 403 39.33 26.98 14.88
CA MET A 403 40.75 26.69 15.11
C MET A 403 41.36 27.53 16.23
N GLN A 404 41.06 28.83 16.25
CA GLN A 404 41.58 29.75 17.26
C GLN A 404 41.15 29.34 18.66
N GLU A 405 39.88 28.99 18.84
CA GLU A 405 39.33 28.54 20.13
C GLU A 405 40.03 27.28 20.66
N ARG A 406 40.55 26.42 19.76
CA ARG A 406 41.25 25.16 20.06
C ARG A 406 42.78 25.28 20.03
N ALA A 407 43.29 26.49 19.87
CA ALA A 407 44.72 26.79 19.78
C ALA A 407 45.45 25.92 18.73
N LEU A 408 44.84 25.78 17.55
CA LEU A 408 45.42 25.13 16.37
C LEU A 408 46.03 26.17 15.42
N THR A 409 46.99 25.73 14.63
CA THR A 409 47.63 26.50 13.55
C THR A 409 47.34 25.87 12.20
N TRP A 410 47.54 26.61 11.10
CA TRP A 410 47.34 26.07 9.75
C TRP A 410 48.32 24.94 9.40
N GLU A 411 49.44 24.81 10.11
CA GLU A 411 50.39 23.70 9.96
C GLU A 411 49.83 22.38 10.51
N ASP A 412 48.85 22.45 11.41
CA ASP A 412 48.18 21.27 11.98
C ASP A 412 47.11 20.68 11.05
N ILE A 413 46.74 21.41 9.98
CA ILE A 413 45.76 20.98 8.98
C ILE A 413 46.49 20.36 7.79
N ASN A 414 46.41 19.03 7.70
CA ASN A 414 46.98 18.27 6.59
C ASN A 414 46.00 18.19 5.41
N GLY A 415 46.55 18.11 4.19
CA GLY A 415 45.75 17.89 2.97
C GLY A 415 45.20 19.17 2.34
N ARG A 416 44.03 19.05 1.70
CA ARG A 416 43.39 20.16 0.98
C ARG A 416 42.75 21.16 1.94
N THR A 417 42.85 22.44 1.62
CA THR A 417 42.24 23.55 2.39
C THR A 417 41.38 24.48 1.54
N ASP A 418 41.24 24.16 0.26
CA ASP A 418 40.47 24.90 -0.73
C ASP A 418 38.97 24.58 -0.71
N ASP A 419 38.57 23.49 -0.04
CA ASP A 419 37.17 23.10 0.16
C ASP A 419 37.00 22.32 1.48
N LEU A 420 36.03 22.70 2.32
CA LEU A 420 35.76 22.03 3.61
C LEU A 420 35.45 20.53 3.47
N GLN A 421 34.74 20.15 2.41
CA GLN A 421 34.40 18.75 2.12
C GLN A 421 35.66 17.88 1.89
N SER A 422 36.69 18.44 1.26
CA SER A 422 37.93 17.72 0.93
C SER A 422 39.03 17.91 1.97
N ALA A 423 38.79 18.66 3.05
CA ALA A 423 39.78 18.90 4.10
C ALA A 423 39.84 17.76 5.11
N SER A 424 41.05 17.27 5.38
CA SER A 424 41.27 16.13 6.28
C SER A 424 41.32 16.59 7.75
N ILE A 425 40.15 16.80 8.34
CA ILE A 425 39.99 17.34 9.70
C ILE A 425 39.30 16.38 10.67
N PHE A 426 38.77 15.25 10.18
CA PHE A 426 38.01 14.30 10.99
C PHE A 426 38.92 13.16 11.48
N PRO A 427 39.10 13.01 12.81
CA PRO A 427 40.03 12.04 13.37
C PRO A 427 39.50 10.60 13.24
N VAL A 428 40.40 9.67 12.90
CA VAL A 428 40.18 8.22 12.91
C VAL A 428 40.69 7.65 14.24
N THR A 429 39.87 6.86 14.93
CA THR A 429 40.29 6.14 16.14
C THR A 429 39.64 4.76 16.25
N ALA A 430 40.34 3.80 16.86
CA ALA A 430 39.79 2.47 17.16
C ALA A 430 39.26 2.34 18.59
N SER A 431 39.53 3.32 19.48
CA SER A 431 38.98 3.34 20.84
C SER A 431 37.69 4.15 20.90
N VAL A 432 36.65 3.54 21.46
CA VAL A 432 35.34 4.18 21.70
C VAL A 432 35.47 5.27 22.77
N GLU A 433 36.36 5.08 23.75
CA GLU A 433 36.65 6.06 24.80
C GLU A 433 37.35 7.29 24.22
N ASP A 434 38.42 7.09 23.43
CA ASP A 434 39.12 8.19 22.74
C ASP A 434 38.17 8.95 21.81
N LEU A 435 37.25 8.25 21.14
CA LEU A 435 36.23 8.86 20.29
C LEU A 435 35.35 9.85 21.06
N GLY A 436 34.91 9.49 22.28
CA GLY A 436 34.15 10.38 23.14
C GLY A 436 34.93 11.62 23.57
N ILE A 437 36.22 11.47 23.90
CA ILE A 437 37.12 12.58 24.26
C ILE A 437 37.32 13.52 23.07
N LEU A 438 37.58 12.96 21.88
CA LEU A 438 37.71 13.70 20.63
C LEU A 438 36.45 14.50 20.31
N ILE A 439 35.26 13.89 20.40
CA ILE A 439 33.99 14.57 20.15
C ILE A 439 33.80 15.74 21.10
N ARG A 440 33.99 15.54 22.42
CA ARG A 440 33.87 16.61 23.43
C ARG A 440 34.78 17.80 23.12
N TRP A 441 36.04 17.53 22.78
CA TRP A 441 36.99 18.58 22.40
C TRP A 441 36.60 19.29 21.10
N MET A 442 36.15 18.54 20.08
CA MET A 442 35.76 19.10 18.79
C MET A 442 34.51 20.00 18.89
N ILE A 443 33.61 19.78 19.85
CA ILE A 443 32.33 20.50 19.93
C ILE A 443 32.23 21.51 21.09
N SER A 444 32.46 21.09 22.34
CA SER A 444 32.01 21.83 23.54
C SER A 444 33.13 22.16 24.51
N GLU A 445 34.25 21.46 24.44
CA GLU A 445 35.36 21.58 25.39
C GLU A 445 36.68 21.94 24.68
N PRO A 446 36.80 23.13 24.06
CA PRO A 446 37.95 23.49 23.25
C PRO A 446 39.27 23.54 24.04
N GLN A 447 39.20 23.65 25.36
CA GLN A 447 40.34 23.69 26.28
C GLN A 447 40.75 22.30 26.82
N LEU A 448 40.10 21.21 26.36
CA LEU A 448 40.41 19.84 26.79
C LEU A 448 41.76 19.38 26.18
N GLU A 449 42.83 19.47 26.98
CA GLU A 449 44.20 19.18 26.53
C GLU A 449 44.37 17.75 26.00
N GLU A 450 43.76 16.76 26.67
CA GLU A 450 43.79 15.36 26.24
C GLU A 450 43.18 15.19 24.83
N GLY A 451 42.03 15.81 24.57
CA GLY A 451 41.37 15.78 23.27
C GLY A 451 42.20 16.44 22.16
N LYS A 452 42.88 17.56 22.47
CA LYS A 452 43.81 18.20 21.55
C LYS A 452 44.96 17.28 21.16
N GLN A 453 45.60 16.64 22.14
CA GLN A 453 46.73 15.73 21.89
C GLN A 453 46.31 14.51 21.08
N LEU A 454 45.15 13.94 21.39
CA LEU A 454 44.57 12.84 20.61
C LEU A 454 44.30 13.26 19.16
N TRP A 455 43.70 14.44 18.94
CA TRP A 455 43.35 14.91 17.60
C TRP A 455 44.58 15.21 16.74
N LEU A 456 45.63 15.79 17.32
CA LEU A 456 46.90 16.05 16.62
C LEU A 456 47.57 14.73 16.19
N LYS A 457 47.57 13.72 17.07
CA LYS A 457 48.17 12.40 16.82
C LYS A 457 47.37 11.53 15.85
N ALA A 458 46.04 11.67 15.82
CA ALA A 458 45.17 10.84 15.00
C ALA A 458 45.43 11.04 13.49
N GLU A 459 45.31 9.95 12.73
CA GLU A 459 45.09 10.05 11.29
C GLU A 459 43.79 10.83 11.06
N LYS A 460 43.78 11.74 10.09
CA LYS A 460 42.61 12.55 9.76
C LYS A 460 42.21 12.28 8.33
N VAL A 461 40.90 12.21 8.12
CA VAL A 461 40.28 12.00 6.81
C VAL A 461 39.30 13.13 6.50
N SER A 462 39.04 13.34 5.22
CA SER A 462 38.06 14.31 4.72
C SER A 462 36.65 13.72 4.62
N ALA A 463 35.63 14.57 4.45
CA ALA A 463 34.25 14.10 4.25
C ALA A 463 34.09 13.32 2.93
N ASP A 464 34.88 13.64 1.90
CA ASP A 464 34.97 12.85 0.66
C ASP A 464 35.53 11.46 0.92
N GLU A 465 36.60 11.35 1.70
CA GLU A 465 37.21 10.06 2.06
C GLU A 465 36.29 9.22 2.95
N ILE A 466 35.57 9.83 3.89
CA ILE A 466 34.55 9.14 4.69
C ILE A 466 33.49 8.55 3.76
N SER A 467 32.97 9.34 2.81
CA SER A 467 31.95 8.88 1.87
C SER A 467 32.45 7.77 0.95
N ALA A 468 33.73 7.78 0.56
CA ALA A 468 34.31 6.79 -0.33
C ALA A 468 34.78 5.49 0.37
N ARG A 469 35.11 5.54 1.66
CA ARG A 469 35.79 4.44 2.38
C ARG A 469 35.05 3.95 3.63
N ALA A 470 33.88 4.50 3.95
CA ALA A 470 33.06 4.03 5.07
C ALA A 470 32.75 2.54 4.97
N ASN A 471 32.82 1.84 6.10
CA ASN A 471 32.42 0.45 6.19
C ASN A 471 30.89 0.37 6.41
N LEU A 472 30.15 0.32 5.30
CA LEU A 472 28.69 0.30 5.33
C LEU A 472 28.14 -1.00 5.93
N LYS A 473 28.86 -2.12 5.81
CA LYS A 473 28.45 -3.39 6.43
C LYS A 473 28.39 -3.27 7.94
N ARG A 474 29.45 -2.74 8.57
CA ARG A 474 29.47 -2.45 10.03
C ARG A 474 28.38 -1.46 10.44
N LEU A 475 28.10 -0.45 9.59
CA LEU A 475 27.02 0.52 9.86
C LEU A 475 25.65 -0.17 9.89
N TYR A 476 25.38 -1.08 8.95
CA TYR A 476 24.12 -1.86 8.88
C TYR A 476 24.03 -2.92 9.98
N GLU A 477 25.14 -3.54 10.36
CA GLU A 477 25.20 -4.48 11.49
C GLU A 477 24.84 -3.77 12.80
N GLN A 478 25.40 -2.58 13.05
CA GLN A 478 25.03 -1.75 14.21
C GLN A 478 23.54 -1.38 14.19
N ARG A 479 23.03 -0.95 13.02
CA ARG A 479 21.61 -0.60 12.85
C ARG A 479 20.71 -1.80 13.14
N SER A 480 21.08 -2.97 12.64
CA SER A 480 20.35 -4.22 12.84
C SER A 480 20.38 -4.65 14.31
N ALA A 481 21.50 -4.48 15.00
CA ALA A 481 21.60 -4.77 16.43
C ALA A 481 20.67 -3.90 17.27
N TYR A 482 20.61 -2.58 17.00
CA TYR A 482 19.65 -1.71 17.69
C TYR A 482 18.21 -2.03 17.32
N ARG A 483 17.92 -2.30 16.04
CA ARG A 483 16.59 -2.69 15.58
C ARG A 483 16.08 -3.95 16.29
N ARG A 484 16.94 -4.96 16.45
CA ARG A 484 16.64 -6.18 17.23
C ARG A 484 16.15 -5.84 18.64
N SER A 485 16.84 -4.95 19.35
CA SER A 485 16.44 -4.50 20.68
C SER A 485 15.16 -3.65 20.66
N ASN A 486 14.99 -2.79 19.65
CA ASN A 486 13.81 -1.96 19.49
C ASN A 486 12.53 -2.78 19.22
N TRP A 487 12.61 -3.88 18.46
CA TRP A 487 11.47 -4.77 18.21
C TRP A 487 10.83 -5.26 19.50
N LYS A 488 11.65 -5.74 20.45
CA LYS A 488 11.19 -6.17 21.76
C LYS A 488 10.54 -5.01 22.53
N GLY A 489 11.21 -3.87 22.61
CA GLY A 489 10.69 -2.69 23.30
C GLY A 489 9.37 -2.16 22.72
N LEU A 490 9.18 -2.23 21.40
CA LEU A 490 7.94 -1.84 20.71
C LEU A 490 6.79 -2.80 21.00
N ALA A 491 7.06 -4.11 21.00
CA ALA A 491 6.08 -5.15 21.30
C ALA A 491 5.62 -5.09 22.78
N ASP A 492 6.57 -4.97 23.71
CA ASP A 492 6.29 -4.90 25.15
C ASP A 492 5.50 -3.62 25.50
N ASN A 493 5.73 -2.52 24.78
CA ASN A 493 5.05 -1.24 24.98
C ASN A 493 3.96 -0.96 23.92
N TYR A 494 3.32 -1.99 23.38
CA TYR A 494 2.37 -1.87 22.26
C TYR A 494 1.24 -0.85 22.48
N GLU A 495 0.80 -0.63 23.73
CA GLU A 495 -0.23 0.35 24.08
C GLU A 495 0.17 1.79 23.73
N LYS A 496 1.48 2.07 23.69
CA LYS A 496 2.05 3.39 23.42
C LYS A 496 2.82 3.44 22.11
N SER A 497 2.92 2.31 21.40
CA SER A 497 3.73 2.17 20.18
C SER A 497 2.86 1.91 18.95
N VAL A 498 3.47 1.97 17.76
CA VAL A 498 2.84 1.64 16.47
C VAL A 498 2.83 0.13 16.19
N PHE A 499 3.31 -0.72 17.11
CA PHE A 499 3.69 -2.10 16.80
C PHE A 499 2.63 -2.90 16.03
N TYR A 500 1.39 -2.98 16.53
CA TYR A 500 0.31 -3.72 15.85
C TYR A 500 -0.33 -3.00 14.64
N GLN A 501 0.22 -1.84 14.24
CA GLN A 501 -0.15 -1.12 13.01
C GLN A 501 0.88 -1.35 11.89
N LEU A 502 2.08 -1.84 12.23
CA LEU A 502 3.13 -2.16 11.28
C LEU A 502 2.68 -3.27 10.31
N ASP A 503 3.44 -3.45 9.24
CA ASP A 503 3.39 -4.67 8.45
C ASP A 503 3.84 -5.84 9.33
N LEU A 504 2.88 -6.58 9.88
CA LEU A 504 3.12 -7.72 10.76
C LEU A 504 3.58 -8.94 9.99
N GLN A 505 3.36 -8.96 8.67
CA GLN A 505 3.92 -10.00 7.81
C GLN A 505 5.43 -9.83 7.65
N ASP A 506 5.90 -8.58 7.57
CA ASP A 506 7.32 -8.21 7.64
C ASP A 506 7.88 -8.42 9.05
N ALA A 507 7.16 -7.94 10.09
CA ALA A 507 7.57 -8.11 11.47
C ALA A 507 7.76 -9.60 11.85
N ALA A 508 6.87 -10.50 11.39
CA ALA A 508 7.03 -11.93 11.62
C ALA A 508 8.35 -12.48 11.07
N LYS A 509 8.76 -12.04 9.87
CA LYS A 509 10.05 -12.43 9.27
C LYS A 509 11.22 -11.89 10.07
N GLU A 510 11.15 -10.64 10.51
CA GLU A 510 12.19 -10.02 11.34
C GLU A 510 12.32 -10.70 12.72
N PHE A 511 11.20 -11.12 13.33
CA PHE A 511 11.23 -11.88 14.58
C PHE A 511 11.95 -13.21 14.41
N VAL A 512 11.69 -13.94 13.33
CA VAL A 512 12.41 -15.18 13.01
C VAL A 512 13.88 -14.91 12.70
N ARG A 513 14.17 -13.91 11.86
CA ARG A 513 15.53 -13.51 11.47
C ARG A 513 16.41 -13.19 12.68
N PHE A 514 15.85 -12.49 13.67
CA PHE A 514 16.56 -12.06 14.87
C PHE A 514 16.46 -13.04 16.04
N ASP A 515 15.83 -14.21 15.84
CA ASP A 515 15.58 -15.19 16.89
C ASP A 515 14.94 -14.54 18.14
N LEU A 516 13.88 -13.75 17.91
CA LEU A 516 13.14 -13.06 18.96
C LEU A 516 12.00 -13.96 19.47
N ALA A 517 11.76 -13.89 20.77
CA ALA A 517 10.63 -14.57 21.37
C ALA A 517 9.30 -14.05 20.79
N THR A 518 8.39 -14.97 20.52
CA THR A 518 7.02 -14.65 20.10
C THR A 518 6.35 -13.77 21.17
N PRO A 519 5.74 -12.61 20.81
CA PRO A 519 5.11 -11.71 21.77
C PRO A 519 4.01 -12.41 22.57
N ASP A 520 3.89 -12.13 23.86
CA ASP A 520 2.88 -12.76 24.72
C ASP A 520 1.45 -12.55 24.24
N ILE A 521 0.56 -13.46 24.64
CA ILE A 521 -0.87 -13.33 24.39
C ILE A 521 -1.38 -12.11 25.17
N LEU A 522 -2.06 -11.21 24.46
CA LEU A 522 -2.63 -10.02 25.08
C LEU A 522 -3.83 -10.35 25.99
N LYS A 523 -3.95 -9.57 27.07
CA LYS A 523 -5.05 -9.63 28.02
C LYS A 523 -6.40 -9.26 27.37
N GLU A 524 -7.50 -9.64 28.01
CA GLU A 524 -8.85 -9.45 27.45
C GLU A 524 -9.33 -7.99 27.41
N ASP A 525 -8.76 -7.12 28.23
CA ASP A 525 -9.01 -5.68 28.28
C ASP A 525 -8.37 -4.92 27.09
N ALA A 526 -7.41 -5.53 26.39
CA ALA A 526 -6.87 -4.97 25.16
C ALA A 526 -7.94 -4.90 24.05
N ALA A 527 -7.86 -3.86 23.21
CA ALA A 527 -8.83 -3.66 22.13
C ALA A 527 -8.95 -4.90 21.22
N PRO A 528 -10.18 -5.33 20.84
CA PRO A 528 -10.40 -6.59 20.11
C PRO A 528 -9.52 -6.76 18.86
N MET A 529 -9.42 -5.71 18.06
CA MET A 529 -8.59 -5.72 16.85
C MET A 529 -7.09 -5.91 17.14
N VAL A 530 -6.57 -5.34 18.23
CA VAL A 530 -5.17 -5.50 18.62
C VAL A 530 -4.91 -6.95 19.04
N ARG A 531 -5.87 -7.59 19.71
CA ARG A 531 -5.82 -9.02 20.05
C ARG A 531 -5.84 -9.89 18.80
N ILE A 532 -6.66 -9.56 17.79
CA ILE A 532 -6.68 -10.26 16.49
C ILE A 532 -5.31 -10.17 15.81
N HIS A 533 -4.73 -8.98 15.72
CA HIS A 533 -3.39 -8.76 15.16
C HIS A 533 -2.31 -9.54 15.91
N ASN A 534 -2.34 -9.54 17.25
CA ASN A 534 -1.42 -10.31 18.09
C ASN A 534 -1.52 -11.81 17.80
N ARG A 535 -2.72 -12.39 17.83
CA ARG A 535 -2.94 -13.81 17.56
C ARG A 535 -2.45 -14.20 16.16
N MET A 536 -2.78 -13.42 15.14
CA MET A 536 -2.33 -13.72 13.78
C MET A 536 -0.82 -13.58 13.60
N LEU A 537 -0.19 -12.56 14.20
CA LEU A 537 1.27 -12.40 14.20
C LEU A 537 1.95 -13.61 14.87
N ARG A 538 1.46 -14.03 16.04
CA ARG A 538 1.96 -15.21 16.76
C ARG A 538 1.88 -16.47 15.89
N GLY A 539 0.72 -16.71 15.28
CA GLY A 539 0.53 -17.80 14.32
C GLY A 539 1.53 -17.73 13.15
N ARG A 540 1.73 -16.55 12.56
CA ARG A 540 2.68 -16.39 11.45
C ARG A 540 4.14 -16.63 11.87
N ILE A 541 4.57 -16.18 13.05
CA ILE A 541 5.90 -16.47 13.60
C ILE A 541 6.08 -17.97 13.83
N MET A 542 5.12 -18.62 14.51
CA MET A 542 5.14 -20.08 14.76
C MET A 542 5.21 -20.88 13.45
N LYS A 543 4.42 -20.49 12.44
CA LYS A 543 4.42 -21.12 11.12
C LYS A 543 5.79 -21.01 10.44
N LEU A 544 6.45 -19.86 10.53
CA LEU A 544 7.80 -19.65 10.00
C LEU A 544 8.87 -20.46 10.75
N HIS A 545 8.68 -20.73 12.05
CA HIS A 545 9.52 -21.64 12.84
C HIS A 545 9.18 -23.13 12.62
N GLY A 546 8.14 -23.45 11.85
CA GLY A 546 7.69 -24.83 11.64
C GLY A 546 6.94 -25.45 12.83
N ASP A 547 6.49 -24.64 13.79
CA ASP A 547 5.66 -25.10 14.92
C ASP A 547 4.22 -25.36 14.45
N SER A 548 3.70 -26.56 14.68
CA SER A 548 2.34 -26.97 14.28
C SER A 548 1.20 -26.26 15.01
N ASN A 549 1.47 -25.65 16.16
CA ASN A 549 0.46 -24.97 17.00
C ASN A 549 -0.05 -23.66 16.38
N TYR A 550 0.58 -23.17 15.30
CA TYR A 550 0.17 -21.94 14.62
C TYR A 550 -1.32 -21.90 14.24
N LYS A 551 -1.90 -23.06 13.92
CA LYS A 551 -3.31 -23.17 13.51
C LYS A 551 -4.27 -22.76 14.64
N GLU A 552 -3.90 -23.00 15.89
CA GLU A 552 -4.71 -22.62 17.05
C GLU A 552 -4.72 -21.09 17.22
N GLU A 553 -3.57 -20.44 17.00
CA GLU A 553 -3.45 -18.98 17.03
C GLU A 553 -4.23 -18.33 15.88
N GLU A 554 -4.10 -18.86 14.65
CA GLU A 554 -4.89 -18.39 13.50
C GLU A 554 -6.41 -18.54 13.77
N GLN A 555 -6.85 -19.72 14.22
CA GLN A 555 -8.26 -19.96 14.56
C GLN A 555 -8.76 -19.02 15.66
N SER A 556 -7.94 -18.74 16.66
CA SER A 556 -8.27 -17.78 17.73
C SER A 556 -8.45 -16.36 17.19
N ALA A 557 -7.62 -15.93 16.22
CA ALA A 557 -7.78 -14.64 15.56
C ALA A 557 -9.11 -14.53 14.80
N PHE A 558 -9.48 -15.57 14.04
CA PHE A 558 -10.77 -15.63 13.36
C PHE A 558 -11.95 -15.69 14.33
N GLN A 559 -11.81 -16.39 15.47
CA GLN A 559 -12.83 -16.44 16.50
C GLN A 559 -13.06 -15.05 17.13
N LEU A 560 -12.00 -14.32 17.46
CA LEU A 560 -12.11 -12.95 17.98
C LEU A 560 -12.80 -12.00 17.00
N LEU A 561 -12.51 -12.12 15.70
CA LEU A 561 -13.21 -11.35 14.66
C LEU A 561 -14.70 -11.68 14.66
N ARG A 562 -15.03 -12.97 14.66
CA ARG A 562 -16.41 -13.48 14.71
C ARG A 562 -17.16 -12.93 15.93
N ASP A 563 -16.55 -13.02 17.11
CA ASP A 563 -17.13 -12.53 18.36
C ASP A 563 -17.38 -11.02 18.31
N GLY A 564 -16.45 -10.26 17.74
CA GLY A 564 -16.61 -8.82 17.53
C GLY A 564 -17.75 -8.46 16.58
N LEU A 565 -17.90 -9.19 15.47
CA LEU A 565 -18.98 -9.00 14.51
C LEU A 565 -20.35 -9.43 15.07
N LEU A 566 -20.38 -10.47 15.90
CA LEU A 566 -21.59 -10.96 16.55
C LEU A 566 -21.97 -10.16 17.80
N GLY A 567 -21.07 -9.37 18.40
CA GLY A 567 -21.25 -8.78 19.73
C GLY A 567 -22.52 -7.95 19.93
N ALA A 568 -23.10 -7.38 18.88
CA ALA A 568 -24.35 -6.63 18.93
C ALA A 568 -25.62 -7.47 18.68
N MET A 569 -25.49 -8.74 18.28
CA MET A 569 -26.62 -9.60 17.91
C MET A 569 -27.34 -10.23 19.12
N PRO A 570 -26.66 -10.71 20.19
CA PRO A 570 -27.33 -11.29 21.35
C PRO A 570 -28.25 -10.32 22.11
N SER A 571 -28.04 -9.00 21.98
CA SER A 571 -28.95 -7.99 22.54
C SER A 571 -30.22 -7.80 21.70
N ARG A 572 -30.23 -8.24 20.44
CA ARG A 572 -31.40 -8.23 19.55
C ARG A 572 -32.20 -9.53 19.71
N LYS A 573 -32.93 -9.62 20.82
CA LYS A 573 -33.85 -10.75 21.07
C LYS A 573 -35.07 -10.65 20.16
N ASN A 574 -35.45 -11.78 19.56
CA ASN A 574 -36.58 -11.91 18.66
C ASN A 574 -37.72 -12.69 19.32
N GLN A 575 -38.96 -12.37 18.95
CA GLN A 575 -40.15 -13.09 19.38
C GLN A 575 -40.91 -13.58 18.14
N PRO A 576 -40.68 -14.82 17.67
CA PRO A 576 -41.40 -15.34 16.52
C PRO A 576 -42.89 -15.49 16.85
N ARG A 577 -43.77 -15.04 15.94
CA ARG A 577 -45.23 -15.19 16.05
C ARG A 577 -45.79 -15.73 14.75
N LEU A 578 -46.69 -16.71 14.83
CA LEU A 578 -47.29 -17.27 13.62
C LEU A 578 -48.16 -16.22 12.92
N ASP A 579 -47.70 -15.72 11.76
CA ASP A 579 -48.37 -14.66 11.00
C ASP A 579 -49.08 -15.18 9.73
N VAL A 580 -49.24 -16.50 9.62
CA VAL A 580 -49.85 -17.16 8.45
C VAL A 580 -51.02 -18.06 8.85
N TYR A 581 -51.96 -18.26 7.92
CA TYR A 581 -53.02 -19.26 8.08
C TYR A 581 -52.48 -20.68 7.87
N SER A 582 -53.20 -21.68 8.38
CA SER A 582 -52.79 -23.09 8.34
C SER A 582 -52.71 -23.69 6.93
N ASP A 583 -53.36 -23.07 5.94
CA ASP A 583 -53.36 -23.44 4.53
C ASP A 583 -52.44 -22.58 3.66
N GLN A 584 -51.78 -21.57 4.24
CA GLN A 584 -50.87 -20.70 3.52
C GLN A 584 -49.44 -21.23 3.46
N ILE A 585 -48.79 -20.94 2.34
CA ILE A 585 -47.36 -21.19 2.12
C ILE A 585 -46.68 -19.86 1.83
N VAL A 586 -45.61 -19.56 2.57
CA VAL A 586 -44.72 -18.43 2.29
C VAL A 586 -43.68 -18.89 1.27
N TRP A 587 -43.53 -18.15 0.20
CA TRP A 587 -42.55 -18.38 -0.86
C TRP A 587 -41.59 -17.20 -0.96
N GLY A 588 -40.35 -17.44 -0.54
CA GLY A 588 -39.21 -16.54 -0.73
C GLY A 588 -38.42 -16.90 -1.99
N ARG A 589 -37.98 -15.91 -2.76
CA ARG A 589 -37.16 -16.09 -3.96
C ARG A 589 -36.18 -14.94 -4.17
N SER A 590 -34.95 -15.24 -4.56
CA SER A 590 -33.90 -14.23 -4.76
C SER A 590 -33.10 -14.44 -6.04
N PRO A 591 -32.72 -13.34 -6.73
CA PRO A 591 -31.71 -13.38 -7.78
C PRO A 591 -30.33 -13.69 -7.19
N VAL A 592 -29.34 -13.96 -8.03
CA VAL A 592 -27.93 -14.02 -7.61
C VAL A 592 -27.20 -12.73 -7.97
N ARG A 593 -25.91 -12.63 -7.66
CA ARG A 593 -25.14 -11.40 -7.89
C ARG A 593 -23.85 -11.62 -8.68
N ILE A 594 -23.50 -10.62 -9.48
CA ILE A 594 -22.17 -10.46 -10.08
C ILE A 594 -21.51 -9.23 -9.44
N ASP A 595 -20.32 -9.42 -8.87
CA ASP A 595 -19.42 -8.31 -8.53
C ASP A 595 -18.75 -7.79 -9.80
N LEU A 596 -18.83 -6.47 -10.02
CA LEU A 596 -18.18 -5.78 -11.13
C LEU A 596 -16.84 -5.17 -10.73
N ALA A 597 -16.79 -4.49 -9.58
CA ALA A 597 -15.60 -3.85 -9.05
C ALA A 597 -15.65 -3.72 -7.52
N GLY A 598 -14.47 -3.74 -6.88
CA GLY A 598 -14.32 -3.47 -5.45
C GLY A 598 -14.54 -4.68 -4.53
N GLY A 599 -14.80 -5.88 -5.07
CA GLY A 599 -14.86 -7.10 -4.25
C GLY A 599 -13.65 -7.25 -3.32
N TRP A 600 -13.83 -7.85 -2.15
CA TRP A 600 -12.87 -7.92 -1.02
C TRP A 600 -12.76 -6.69 -0.15
N THR A 601 -13.15 -5.50 -0.64
CA THR A 601 -13.15 -4.30 0.22
C THR A 601 -14.26 -4.33 1.27
N ASP A 602 -15.27 -5.18 1.09
CA ASP A 602 -16.36 -5.45 2.04
C ASP A 602 -15.96 -6.44 3.15
N THR A 603 -14.87 -7.19 2.97
CA THR A 603 -14.45 -8.25 3.88
C THR A 603 -13.71 -7.71 5.10
N PRO A 604 -14.13 -8.06 6.33
CA PRO A 604 -13.36 -7.76 7.54
C PRO A 604 -12.01 -8.50 7.56
N PRO A 605 -10.94 -7.92 8.14
CA PRO A 605 -10.92 -6.69 8.93
C PRO A 605 -10.78 -5.40 8.09
N TYR A 606 -10.55 -5.48 6.78
CA TYR A 606 -10.31 -4.30 5.96
C TYR A 606 -11.49 -3.31 6.00
N SER A 607 -12.71 -3.82 5.83
CA SER A 607 -13.94 -3.01 5.90
C SER A 607 -14.15 -2.38 7.29
N LEU A 608 -13.64 -2.99 8.36
CA LEU A 608 -13.74 -2.44 9.72
C LEU A 608 -12.88 -1.20 9.92
N TYR A 609 -11.77 -1.05 9.19
CA TYR A 609 -10.88 0.10 9.30
C TYR A 609 -11.15 1.19 8.28
N SER A 610 -11.42 0.76 7.05
CA SER A 610 -11.47 1.66 5.91
C SER A 610 -12.90 1.86 5.41
N GLY A 611 -13.85 0.99 5.78
CA GLY A 611 -15.12 0.85 5.06
C GLY A 611 -14.93 0.22 3.68
N GLY A 612 -15.94 -0.50 3.18
CA GLY A 612 -15.91 -1.14 1.86
C GLY A 612 -16.60 -0.32 0.79
N SER A 613 -16.27 -0.59 -0.49
CA SER A 613 -16.93 0.00 -1.65
C SER A 613 -17.01 -1.03 -2.78
N VAL A 614 -18.21 -1.47 -3.13
CA VAL A 614 -18.42 -2.54 -4.12
C VAL A 614 -19.48 -2.09 -5.14
N VAL A 615 -19.20 -2.26 -6.42
CA VAL A 615 -20.22 -2.17 -7.48
C VAL A 615 -20.63 -3.58 -7.88
N ASN A 616 -21.90 -3.91 -7.73
CA ASN A 616 -22.45 -5.20 -8.12
C ASN A 616 -23.81 -5.06 -8.82
N LEU A 617 -24.28 -6.16 -9.40
CA LEU A 617 -25.63 -6.24 -9.96
C LEU A 617 -26.34 -7.52 -9.53
N ALA A 618 -27.66 -7.43 -9.35
CA ALA A 618 -28.55 -8.57 -9.15
C ALA A 618 -28.98 -9.15 -10.49
N ILE A 619 -28.84 -10.46 -10.69
CA ILE A 619 -29.21 -11.16 -11.92
C ILE A 619 -30.11 -12.36 -11.67
N GLU A 620 -31.05 -12.54 -12.57
CA GLU A 620 -31.84 -13.76 -12.72
C GLU A 620 -31.19 -14.66 -13.77
N LEU A 621 -31.39 -15.96 -13.61
CA LEU A 621 -30.85 -16.97 -14.53
C LEU A 621 -32.01 -17.59 -15.30
N ASN A 622 -31.94 -17.55 -16.63
CA ASN A 622 -32.99 -18.02 -17.52
C ASN A 622 -34.37 -17.38 -17.20
N GLY A 623 -34.38 -16.10 -16.81
CA GLY A 623 -35.60 -15.34 -16.48
C GLY A 623 -36.30 -15.74 -15.18
N GLN A 624 -35.58 -16.41 -14.26
CA GLN A 624 -36.12 -16.79 -12.95
C GLN A 624 -35.09 -16.51 -11.83
N PRO A 625 -35.55 -16.11 -10.63
CA PRO A 625 -34.77 -16.17 -9.41
C PRO A 625 -34.39 -17.63 -9.08
N PRO A 626 -33.09 -17.97 -9.07
CA PRO A 626 -32.65 -19.35 -8.99
C PRO A 626 -32.62 -19.91 -7.55
N LEU A 627 -32.76 -19.04 -6.53
CA LEU A 627 -32.78 -19.44 -5.11
C LEU A 627 -34.19 -19.28 -4.58
N GLN A 628 -34.76 -20.36 -4.05
CA GLN A 628 -36.16 -20.42 -3.63
C GLN A 628 -36.31 -21.14 -2.29
N VAL A 629 -37.21 -20.63 -1.47
CA VAL A 629 -37.51 -21.14 -0.13
C VAL A 629 -39.02 -21.15 0.07
N TYR A 630 -39.53 -22.25 0.60
CA TYR A 630 -40.94 -22.40 0.97
C TYR A 630 -41.03 -22.66 2.47
N VAL A 631 -41.91 -21.95 3.17
CA VAL A 631 -42.20 -22.16 4.58
C VAL A 631 -43.69 -22.35 4.76
N LYS A 632 -44.09 -23.43 5.44
CA LYS A 632 -45.49 -23.71 5.77
C LYS A 632 -45.63 -24.23 7.21
N PRO A 633 -46.82 -24.10 7.84
CA PRO A 633 -47.07 -24.68 9.15
C PRO A 633 -47.03 -26.21 9.11
N CYS A 634 -46.50 -26.83 10.17
CA CYS A 634 -46.55 -28.26 10.43
C CYS A 634 -47.55 -28.53 11.57
N LYS A 635 -48.33 -29.62 11.47
CA LYS A 635 -49.32 -29.98 12.50
C LYS A 635 -48.64 -30.52 13.75
N GLU A 636 -47.57 -31.26 13.56
CA GLU A 636 -46.70 -31.77 14.60
C GLU A 636 -45.76 -30.66 15.11
N TYR A 637 -45.50 -30.61 16.41
CA TYR A 637 -44.66 -29.58 17.04
C TYR A 637 -43.16 -29.89 16.92
N HIS A 638 -42.70 -30.10 15.69
CA HIS A 638 -41.30 -30.22 15.30
C HIS A 638 -41.00 -29.35 14.07
N ILE A 639 -39.72 -29.23 13.73
CA ILE A 639 -39.28 -28.51 12.52
C ILE A 639 -38.81 -29.52 11.47
N VAL A 640 -39.36 -29.45 10.26
CA VAL A 640 -38.95 -30.27 9.12
C VAL A 640 -38.14 -29.42 8.14
N LEU A 641 -36.92 -29.83 7.82
CA LEU A 641 -36.08 -29.19 6.82
C LEU A 641 -35.96 -30.11 5.59
N ARG A 642 -36.16 -29.57 4.39
CA ARG A 642 -36.04 -30.29 3.12
C ARG A 642 -35.16 -29.53 2.13
N SER A 643 -34.28 -30.23 1.42
CA SER A 643 -33.54 -29.70 0.26
C SER A 643 -33.92 -30.51 -0.97
N ILE A 644 -34.45 -29.82 -1.98
CA ILE A 644 -34.88 -30.45 -3.24
C ILE A 644 -33.67 -30.86 -4.07
N ASP A 645 -32.68 -29.98 -4.19
CA ASP A 645 -31.47 -30.18 -5.00
C ASP A 645 -30.54 -31.26 -4.45
N MET A 646 -30.46 -31.42 -3.12
CA MET A 646 -29.67 -32.47 -2.48
C MET A 646 -30.49 -33.72 -2.12
N GLY A 647 -31.82 -33.69 -2.29
CA GLY A 647 -32.71 -34.81 -1.95
C GLY A 647 -32.68 -35.17 -0.46
N ALA A 648 -32.42 -34.20 0.42
CA ALA A 648 -32.24 -34.42 1.85
C ALA A 648 -33.48 -33.99 2.65
N VAL A 649 -33.71 -34.65 3.79
CA VAL A 649 -34.74 -34.29 4.78
C VAL A 649 -34.17 -34.49 6.19
N GLU A 650 -34.45 -33.55 7.09
CA GLU A 650 -34.09 -33.64 8.50
C GLU A 650 -35.29 -33.17 9.36
N ILE A 651 -35.55 -33.86 10.47
CA ILE A 651 -36.55 -33.47 11.46
C ILE A 651 -35.80 -33.05 12.72
N ILE A 652 -36.18 -31.91 13.28
CA ILE A 652 -35.58 -31.30 14.47
C ILE A 652 -36.63 -31.27 15.58
N GLU A 653 -36.34 -31.95 16.67
CA GLU A 653 -37.25 -32.12 17.82
C GLU A 653 -36.76 -31.41 19.08
N ASN A 654 -35.48 -31.04 19.15
CA ASN A 654 -34.88 -30.40 20.32
C ASN A 654 -33.88 -29.27 19.96
N TYR A 655 -33.48 -28.50 20.97
CA TYR A 655 -32.57 -27.37 20.78
C TYR A 655 -31.16 -27.79 20.35
N GLU A 656 -30.66 -28.95 20.79
CA GLU A 656 -29.32 -29.44 20.43
C GLU A 656 -29.24 -29.70 18.92
N GLU A 657 -30.26 -30.36 18.35
CA GLU A 657 -30.39 -30.59 16.91
C GLU A 657 -30.53 -29.30 16.12
N LEU A 658 -31.26 -28.30 16.65
CA LEU A 658 -31.41 -26.99 16.04
C LEU A 658 -30.08 -26.22 16.03
N GLN A 659 -29.31 -26.31 17.12
CA GLN A 659 -28.04 -25.60 17.28
C GLN A 659 -26.85 -26.32 16.62
N ASP A 660 -27.02 -27.56 16.15
CA ASP A 660 -26.03 -28.29 15.32
C ASP A 660 -26.00 -27.78 13.87
N TYR A 661 -25.79 -26.48 13.69
CA TYR A 661 -25.64 -25.83 12.39
C TYR A 661 -24.18 -25.72 11.93
N LYS A 662 -23.19 -25.98 12.80
CA LYS A 662 -21.75 -25.92 12.47
C LYS A 662 -21.21 -27.20 11.80
N LYS A 663 -22.07 -28.19 11.58
CA LYS A 663 -21.71 -29.47 10.95
C LYS A 663 -21.29 -29.28 9.49
N VAL A 664 -20.00 -29.54 9.22
CA VAL A 664 -19.43 -29.41 7.87
C VAL A 664 -20.14 -30.31 6.87
N GLY A 665 -20.60 -29.74 5.76
CA GLY A 665 -21.26 -30.48 4.69
C GLY A 665 -22.73 -30.80 4.95
N SER A 666 -23.32 -30.29 6.04
CA SER A 666 -24.76 -30.41 6.27
C SER A 666 -25.54 -29.59 5.23
N PRO A 667 -26.59 -30.17 4.60
CA PRO A 667 -27.51 -29.42 3.74
C PRO A 667 -28.33 -28.38 4.50
N PHE A 668 -28.37 -28.47 5.84
CA PHE A 668 -29.31 -27.73 6.68
C PHE A 668 -28.65 -26.77 7.67
N SER A 669 -27.35 -26.51 7.55
CA SER A 669 -26.65 -25.50 8.37
C SER A 669 -27.31 -24.11 8.28
N ILE A 670 -27.64 -23.66 7.08
CA ILE A 670 -28.26 -22.34 6.83
C ILE A 670 -29.63 -22.21 7.52
N PRO A 671 -30.63 -23.06 7.25
CA PRO A 671 -31.95 -22.91 7.88
C PRO A 671 -31.93 -23.09 9.39
N LYS A 672 -31.08 -23.97 9.94
CA LYS A 672 -30.89 -24.13 11.39
C LYS A 672 -30.38 -22.86 12.06
N ALA A 673 -29.35 -22.24 11.48
CA ALA A 673 -28.81 -20.97 11.98
C ALA A 673 -29.83 -19.82 11.81
N ALA A 674 -30.59 -19.79 10.71
CA ALA A 674 -31.63 -18.79 10.48
C ALA A 674 -32.75 -18.88 11.53
N LEU A 675 -33.23 -20.08 11.84
CA LEU A 675 -34.24 -20.32 12.89
C LEU A 675 -33.71 -19.95 14.28
N THR A 676 -32.45 -20.29 14.57
CA THR A 676 -31.77 -19.87 15.80
C THR A 676 -31.81 -18.34 15.95
N LEU A 677 -31.38 -17.60 14.91
CA LEU A 677 -31.38 -16.13 14.91
C LEU A 677 -32.79 -15.52 14.95
N ALA A 678 -33.78 -16.17 14.34
CA ALA A 678 -35.18 -15.76 14.36
C ALA A 678 -35.84 -15.91 15.75
N GLY A 679 -35.12 -16.47 16.73
CA GLY A 679 -35.56 -16.57 18.10
C GLY A 679 -36.08 -17.95 18.50
N PHE A 680 -35.95 -19.00 17.67
CA PHE A 680 -36.33 -20.36 18.08
C PHE A 680 -35.33 -21.03 19.02
N ALA A 681 -34.18 -20.40 19.30
CA ALA A 681 -33.22 -20.86 20.31
C ALA A 681 -33.19 -19.92 21.53
N PRO A 682 -32.95 -20.42 22.74
CA PRO A 682 -32.96 -19.60 23.98
C PRO A 682 -32.02 -18.38 23.93
N GLU A 683 -30.88 -18.50 23.24
CA GLU A 683 -29.89 -17.43 23.11
C GLU A 683 -30.43 -16.20 22.36
N PHE A 684 -31.39 -16.35 21.46
CA PHE A 684 -31.93 -15.26 20.65
C PHE A 684 -33.43 -15.02 20.86
N SER A 685 -34.08 -15.85 21.67
CA SER A 685 -35.49 -15.69 22.03
C SER A 685 -35.68 -14.59 23.07
N ALA A 686 -36.74 -13.78 22.91
CA ALA A 686 -37.21 -12.85 23.93
C ALA A 686 -37.84 -13.58 25.13
N GLU A 687 -38.32 -14.81 24.93
CA GLU A 687 -39.00 -15.64 25.94
C GLU A 687 -38.26 -16.96 26.14
N ASN A 688 -38.28 -17.48 27.37
CA ASN A 688 -37.60 -18.73 27.72
C ASN A 688 -38.59 -19.89 27.79
N TYR A 689 -38.27 -20.98 27.09
CA TYR A 689 -39.05 -22.21 27.05
C TYR A 689 -38.16 -23.40 27.42
N ALA A 690 -38.68 -24.41 28.13
CA ALA A 690 -37.85 -25.51 28.62
C ALA A 690 -37.41 -26.48 27.51
N SER A 691 -38.20 -26.58 26.43
CA SER A 691 -37.87 -27.38 25.24
C SER A 691 -38.35 -26.70 23.95
N LEU A 692 -37.80 -27.16 22.81
CA LEU A 692 -38.24 -26.68 21.50
C LEU A 692 -39.71 -27.03 21.24
N GLU A 693 -40.19 -28.21 21.68
CA GLU A 693 -41.58 -28.61 21.53
C GLU A 693 -42.54 -27.65 22.27
N GLU A 694 -42.21 -27.26 23.51
CA GLU A 694 -43.00 -26.26 24.26
C GLU A 694 -43.00 -24.90 23.57
N HIS A 695 -41.86 -24.48 23.01
CA HIS A 695 -41.76 -23.26 22.25
C HIS A 695 -42.67 -23.30 21.01
N LEU A 696 -42.64 -24.39 20.23
CA LEU A 696 -43.48 -24.57 19.05
C LEU A 696 -44.98 -24.64 19.40
N LYS A 697 -45.34 -25.21 20.56
CA LYS A 697 -46.71 -25.15 21.09
C LYS A 697 -47.15 -23.73 21.42
N ALA A 698 -46.28 -22.93 22.04
CA ALA A 698 -46.56 -21.53 22.33
C ALA A 698 -46.63 -20.66 21.07
N PHE A 699 -45.77 -20.94 20.08
CA PHE A 699 -45.80 -20.35 18.74
C PHE A 699 -47.09 -20.71 17.98
N GLY A 700 -47.66 -21.89 18.23
CA GLY A 700 -48.96 -22.34 17.74
C GLY A 700 -48.92 -23.40 16.64
N ALA A 701 -47.73 -23.79 16.15
CA ALA A 701 -47.53 -24.82 15.13
C ALA A 701 -46.06 -25.29 15.08
N GLY A 702 -45.80 -26.43 14.44
CA GLY A 702 -44.46 -26.72 13.91
C GLY A 702 -44.21 -25.99 12.59
N LEU A 703 -43.05 -26.21 11.98
CA LEU A 703 -42.66 -25.56 10.71
C LEU A 703 -42.07 -26.57 9.73
N GLU A 704 -42.38 -26.42 8.45
CA GLU A 704 -41.67 -27.11 7.37
C GLU A 704 -41.01 -26.08 6.44
N ILE A 705 -39.68 -26.14 6.31
CA ILE A 705 -38.87 -25.30 5.43
C ILE A 705 -38.30 -26.15 4.30
N THR A 706 -38.64 -25.81 3.06
CA THR A 706 -38.11 -26.46 1.85
C THR A 706 -37.24 -25.50 1.06
N LEU A 707 -36.03 -25.92 0.71
CA LEU A 707 -35.02 -25.15 -0.02
C LEU A 707 -34.82 -25.70 -1.43
N LEU A 708 -34.60 -24.80 -2.39
CA LEU A 708 -34.15 -25.12 -3.73
C LEU A 708 -33.08 -24.11 -4.17
N ALA A 709 -31.87 -24.60 -4.43
CA ALA A 709 -30.82 -23.85 -5.12
C ALA A 709 -30.65 -24.39 -6.55
N ALA A 710 -31.19 -23.69 -7.54
CA ALA A 710 -31.10 -24.09 -8.96
C ALA A 710 -29.74 -23.72 -9.60
N ILE A 711 -28.65 -23.72 -8.81
CA ILE A 711 -27.29 -23.38 -9.24
C ILE A 711 -26.31 -24.35 -8.55
N PRO A 712 -25.28 -24.86 -9.26
CA PRO A 712 -24.24 -25.67 -8.65
C PRO A 712 -23.53 -24.94 -7.49
N ALA A 713 -23.20 -25.69 -6.43
CA ALA A 713 -22.33 -25.19 -5.37
C ALA A 713 -20.98 -24.74 -5.94
N GLY A 714 -20.40 -23.68 -5.35
CA GLY A 714 -19.14 -23.11 -5.85
C GLY A 714 -19.29 -22.34 -7.17
N SER A 715 -20.47 -21.78 -7.45
CA SER A 715 -20.75 -20.96 -8.63
C SER A 715 -19.97 -19.65 -8.68
N GLY A 716 -19.59 -19.10 -7.53
CA GLY A 716 -19.02 -17.75 -7.42
C GLY A 716 -20.06 -16.63 -7.53
N LEU A 717 -21.37 -16.93 -7.49
CA LEU A 717 -22.47 -15.95 -7.63
C LEU A 717 -23.10 -15.52 -6.29
N GLY A 718 -22.42 -15.75 -5.17
CA GLY A 718 -22.93 -15.39 -3.83
C GLY A 718 -24.05 -16.30 -3.32
N THR A 719 -24.14 -17.52 -3.86
CA THR A 719 -25.26 -18.44 -3.65
C THR A 719 -25.56 -18.71 -2.18
N SER A 720 -24.55 -18.95 -1.34
CA SER A 720 -24.76 -19.30 0.06
C SER A 720 -25.36 -18.16 0.89
N SER A 721 -24.78 -16.96 0.79
CA SER A 721 -25.23 -15.76 1.52
C SER A 721 -26.63 -15.37 1.09
N ILE A 722 -26.90 -15.38 -0.23
CA ILE A 722 -28.20 -15.00 -0.76
C ILE A 722 -29.26 -16.05 -0.42
N LEU A 723 -28.91 -17.35 -0.41
CA LEU A 723 -29.82 -18.39 0.07
C LEU A 723 -30.16 -18.16 1.55
N ALA A 724 -29.17 -17.82 2.38
CA ALA A 724 -29.41 -17.44 3.77
C ALA A 724 -30.34 -16.22 3.90
N SER A 725 -30.13 -15.17 3.11
CA SER A 725 -31.06 -14.02 3.06
C SER A 725 -32.47 -14.41 2.61
N THR A 726 -32.59 -15.36 1.69
CA THR A 726 -33.89 -15.85 1.19
C THR A 726 -34.63 -16.63 2.28
N VAL A 727 -33.91 -17.47 3.04
CA VAL A 727 -34.46 -18.20 4.18
C VAL A 727 -34.88 -17.22 5.27
N LEU A 728 -34.02 -16.28 5.65
CA LEU A 728 -34.34 -15.25 6.64
C LEU A 728 -35.52 -14.39 6.20
N GLY A 729 -35.62 -14.02 4.92
CA GLY A 729 -36.76 -13.28 4.37
C GLY A 729 -38.08 -14.06 4.45
N ALA A 730 -38.06 -15.36 4.14
CA ALA A 730 -39.25 -16.20 4.26
C ALA A 730 -39.65 -16.42 5.73
N ILE A 731 -38.68 -16.63 6.63
CA ILE A 731 -38.92 -16.74 8.07
C ILE A 731 -39.44 -15.42 8.65
N ASN A 732 -38.89 -14.28 8.22
CA ASN A 732 -39.33 -12.96 8.65
C ASN A 732 -40.84 -12.73 8.40
N ASP A 733 -41.30 -13.07 7.20
CA ASP A 733 -42.72 -12.99 6.84
C ASP A 733 -43.57 -14.05 7.58
N PHE A 734 -43.09 -15.29 7.66
CA PHE A 734 -43.81 -16.38 8.33
C PHE A 734 -43.99 -16.14 9.84
N CYS A 735 -42.99 -15.56 10.48
CA CYS A 735 -42.91 -15.34 11.92
C CYS A 735 -43.26 -13.90 12.36
N GLY A 736 -43.68 -13.03 11.45
CA GLY A 736 -44.05 -11.64 11.77
C GLY A 736 -42.94 -10.83 12.47
N LEU A 737 -41.66 -11.05 12.11
CA LEU A 737 -40.50 -10.47 12.81
C LEU A 737 -40.28 -8.98 12.47
N ALA A 738 -40.93 -8.46 11.43
CA ALA A 738 -40.90 -7.07 10.99
C ALA A 738 -39.49 -6.53 10.64
N TRP A 739 -38.57 -7.40 10.21
CA TRP A 739 -37.27 -6.99 9.70
C TRP A 739 -37.38 -6.32 8.33
N ASP A 740 -36.64 -5.24 8.13
CA ASP A 740 -36.47 -4.66 6.81
C ASP A 740 -35.37 -5.40 5.98
N ARG A 741 -35.09 -4.92 4.76
CA ARG A 741 -34.08 -5.54 3.90
C ARG A 741 -32.65 -5.41 4.45
N ASN A 742 -32.34 -4.32 5.15
CA ASN A 742 -31.02 -4.13 5.78
C ASN A 742 -30.89 -5.06 6.98
N ASP A 743 -31.93 -5.19 7.80
CA ASP A 743 -31.98 -6.15 8.90
C ASP A 743 -31.75 -7.57 8.39
N ILE A 744 -32.42 -7.99 7.31
CA ILE A 744 -32.19 -9.29 6.67
C ILE A 744 -30.72 -9.46 6.27
N CYS A 745 -30.10 -8.43 5.69
CA CYS A 745 -28.69 -8.47 5.32
C CYS A 745 -27.75 -8.56 6.54
N SER A 746 -28.07 -7.85 7.63
CA SER A 746 -27.30 -7.88 8.87
C SER A 746 -27.44 -9.22 9.61
N TYR A 747 -28.65 -9.79 9.67
CA TYR A 747 -28.88 -11.16 10.15
C TYR A 747 -28.19 -12.18 9.25
N THR A 748 -28.13 -11.96 7.94
CA THR A 748 -27.38 -12.82 7.02
C THR A 748 -25.88 -12.78 7.34
N LEU A 749 -25.30 -11.60 7.56
CA LEU A 749 -23.90 -11.48 7.94
C LEU A 749 -23.63 -12.22 9.24
N ALA A 750 -24.46 -12.04 10.27
CA ALA A 750 -24.35 -12.77 11.53
C ALA A 750 -24.44 -14.29 11.33
N LEU A 751 -25.38 -14.75 10.51
CA LEU A 751 -25.54 -16.16 10.15
C LEU A 751 -24.26 -16.71 9.50
N GLU A 752 -23.65 -15.99 8.56
CA GLU A 752 -22.41 -16.44 7.93
C GLU A 752 -21.24 -16.57 8.91
N GLN A 753 -21.14 -15.63 9.85
CA GLN A 753 -20.15 -15.67 10.92
C GLN A 753 -20.37 -16.87 11.85
N LEU A 754 -21.62 -17.29 12.09
CA LEU A 754 -21.94 -18.52 12.84
C LEU A 754 -21.54 -19.80 12.11
N LEU A 755 -21.63 -19.81 10.76
CA LEU A 755 -21.46 -21.02 9.94
C LEU A 755 -20.04 -21.26 9.41
N THR A 756 -19.29 -20.20 9.12
CA THR A 756 -18.04 -20.30 8.33
C THR A 756 -16.90 -19.50 8.94
N THR A 757 -15.76 -19.44 8.23
CA THR A 757 -14.62 -18.58 8.56
C THR A 757 -14.91 -17.08 8.37
N GLY A 758 -16.14 -16.72 7.99
CA GLY A 758 -16.60 -15.34 7.83
C GLY A 758 -16.40 -14.82 6.40
N GLY A 759 -17.42 -14.17 5.85
CA GLY A 759 -17.42 -13.46 4.57
C GLY A 759 -17.59 -11.95 4.74
N GLY A 760 -17.54 -11.22 3.64
CA GLY A 760 -17.93 -9.81 3.60
C GLY A 760 -19.45 -9.64 3.46
N TRP A 761 -19.91 -8.42 3.24
CA TRP A 761 -21.34 -8.10 3.15
C TRP A 761 -21.87 -8.01 1.71
N GLN A 762 -21.03 -8.07 0.69
CA GLN A 762 -21.44 -7.75 -0.69
C GLN A 762 -22.47 -8.74 -1.26
N ASP A 763 -22.44 -10.01 -0.83
CA ASP A 763 -23.22 -11.08 -1.44
C ASP A 763 -24.70 -10.91 -1.13
N GLN A 764 -25.03 -10.76 0.15
CA GLN A 764 -26.41 -10.54 0.61
C GLN A 764 -26.97 -9.22 0.07
N TYR A 765 -26.22 -8.11 0.16
CA TYR A 765 -26.68 -6.84 -0.40
C TYR A 765 -26.84 -6.94 -1.93
N GLY A 766 -25.97 -7.71 -2.58
CA GLY A 766 -25.99 -7.98 -4.02
C GLY A 766 -27.26 -8.67 -4.50
N GLY A 767 -27.77 -9.66 -3.77
CA GLY A 767 -28.99 -10.40 -4.14
C GLY A 767 -30.29 -9.85 -3.56
N VAL A 768 -30.26 -9.26 -2.36
CA VAL A 768 -31.46 -8.74 -1.69
C VAL A 768 -31.98 -7.47 -2.37
N PHE A 769 -31.09 -6.58 -2.79
CA PHE A 769 -31.46 -5.34 -3.49
C PHE A 769 -31.37 -5.51 -5.01
N PRO A 770 -32.32 -4.94 -5.78
CA PRO A 770 -32.36 -5.09 -7.23
C PRO A 770 -31.28 -4.26 -7.94
N GLY A 771 -31.15 -4.51 -9.25
CA GLY A 771 -30.46 -3.66 -10.20
C GLY A 771 -28.94 -3.60 -10.01
N VAL A 772 -28.35 -2.65 -10.72
CA VAL A 772 -26.94 -2.27 -10.63
C VAL A 772 -26.79 -1.24 -9.52
N LYS A 773 -25.80 -1.41 -8.66
CA LYS A 773 -25.65 -0.58 -7.46
C LYS A 773 -24.22 -0.45 -6.99
N LEU A 774 -23.91 0.72 -6.46
CA LEU A 774 -22.74 1.00 -5.64
C LEU A 774 -23.13 0.87 -4.17
N LEU A 775 -22.41 0.00 -3.46
CA LEU A 775 -22.59 -0.27 -2.04
C LEU A 775 -21.38 0.26 -1.27
N GLN A 776 -21.61 1.05 -0.22
CA GLN A 776 -20.52 1.65 0.56
C GLN A 776 -20.77 1.55 2.05
N SER A 777 -19.85 0.95 2.80
CA SER A 777 -19.90 0.93 4.27
C SER A 777 -18.91 1.91 4.88
N GLU A 778 -19.19 2.32 6.11
CA GLU A 778 -18.24 3.04 6.96
C GLU A 778 -17.35 2.06 7.73
N ALA A 779 -16.31 2.62 8.36
CA ALA A 779 -15.45 1.88 9.27
C ALA A 779 -16.19 1.56 10.58
N GLY A 780 -15.95 0.38 11.15
CA GLY A 780 -16.54 -0.08 12.40
C GLY A 780 -17.07 -1.51 12.33
N PHE A 781 -17.42 -2.10 13.48
CA PHE A 781 -18.01 -3.44 13.54
C PHE A 781 -19.43 -3.49 13.01
N GLU A 782 -20.17 -2.37 13.06
CA GLU A 782 -21.49 -2.26 12.46
C GLU A 782 -21.35 -2.00 10.95
N GLN A 783 -21.48 -3.07 10.16
CA GLN A 783 -21.38 -3.02 8.71
C GLN A 783 -22.77 -2.86 8.08
N ASN A 784 -23.24 -1.61 7.96
CA ASN A 784 -24.50 -1.25 7.28
C ASN A 784 -24.24 -0.43 6.00
N PRO A 785 -23.96 -1.08 4.86
CA PRO A 785 -23.73 -0.41 3.58
C PRO A 785 -24.89 0.49 3.13
N LEU A 786 -24.55 1.70 2.67
CA LEU A 786 -25.43 2.56 1.89
C LEU A 786 -25.59 1.99 0.48
N VAL A 787 -26.83 1.88 0.01
CA VAL A 787 -27.16 1.43 -1.35
C VAL A 787 -27.40 2.62 -2.26
N ARG A 788 -26.63 2.74 -3.35
CA ARG A 788 -26.81 3.75 -4.41
C ARG A 788 -27.05 3.06 -5.74
N TRP A 789 -28.26 3.18 -6.28
CA TRP A 789 -28.62 2.60 -7.57
C TRP A 789 -27.94 3.34 -8.72
N LEU A 790 -27.50 2.56 -9.72
CA LEU A 790 -26.87 3.06 -10.93
C LEU A 790 -27.77 2.79 -12.14
N PRO A 791 -27.65 3.57 -13.24
CA PRO A 791 -28.38 3.34 -14.47
C PRO A 791 -28.13 1.94 -15.04
N ASP A 792 -29.17 1.33 -15.61
CA ASP A 792 -29.12 -0.02 -16.18
C ASP A 792 -28.85 -0.04 -17.69
N GLN A 793 -28.75 1.13 -18.33
CA GLN A 793 -28.67 1.28 -19.78
C GLN A 793 -27.54 0.43 -20.40
N LEU A 794 -26.39 0.30 -19.75
CA LEU A 794 -25.30 -0.53 -20.25
C LEU A 794 -25.67 -2.03 -20.37
N PHE A 795 -26.65 -2.50 -19.59
CA PHE A 795 -27.11 -3.89 -19.58
C PHE A 795 -28.41 -4.11 -20.36
N THR A 796 -29.22 -3.06 -20.55
CA THR A 796 -30.56 -3.15 -21.15
C THR A 796 -30.62 -2.63 -22.58
N HIS A 797 -29.70 -1.74 -22.99
CA HIS A 797 -29.69 -1.15 -24.33
C HIS A 797 -29.43 -2.22 -25.42
N PRO A 798 -30.15 -2.21 -26.56
CA PRO A 798 -30.03 -3.25 -27.60
C PRO A 798 -28.61 -3.48 -28.12
N ASP A 799 -27.81 -2.41 -28.23
CA ASP A 799 -26.43 -2.49 -28.74
C ASP A 799 -25.47 -3.23 -27.80
N TYR A 800 -25.80 -3.31 -26.50
CA TYR A 800 -24.90 -3.83 -25.47
C TYR A 800 -25.45 -5.06 -24.76
N ARG A 801 -26.77 -5.22 -24.70
CA ARG A 801 -27.46 -6.31 -23.98
C ARG A 801 -26.90 -7.68 -24.37
N ASP A 802 -26.73 -7.93 -25.66
CA ASP A 802 -26.26 -9.22 -26.18
C ASP A 802 -24.74 -9.42 -26.01
N CYS A 803 -24.00 -8.35 -25.68
CA CYS A 803 -22.57 -8.40 -25.42
C CYS A 803 -22.25 -8.96 -24.03
N HIS A 804 -23.22 -9.03 -23.12
CA HIS A 804 -23.02 -9.61 -21.80
C HIS A 804 -23.27 -11.12 -21.83
N LEU A 805 -22.22 -11.89 -21.50
CA LEU A 805 -22.27 -13.35 -21.55
C LEU A 805 -21.92 -13.94 -20.19
N LEU A 806 -22.69 -14.95 -19.78
CA LEU A 806 -22.44 -15.74 -18.57
C LEU A 806 -22.22 -17.21 -18.95
N TYR A 807 -21.03 -17.72 -18.63
CA TYR A 807 -20.62 -19.07 -18.99
C TYR A 807 -20.24 -19.86 -17.74
N TYR A 808 -20.94 -20.96 -17.46
CA TYR A 808 -20.53 -21.87 -16.41
C TYR A 808 -19.33 -22.69 -16.92
N THR A 809 -18.18 -22.58 -16.27
CA THR A 809 -16.95 -23.26 -16.71
C THR A 809 -16.96 -24.76 -16.44
N GLY A 810 -17.85 -25.25 -15.56
CA GLY A 810 -17.84 -26.64 -15.08
C GLY A 810 -16.70 -26.96 -14.09
N ILE A 811 -15.80 -26.02 -13.85
CA ILE A 811 -14.68 -26.14 -12.91
C ILE A 811 -15.15 -25.67 -11.54
N THR A 812 -15.04 -26.53 -10.53
CA THR A 812 -15.41 -26.20 -9.15
C THR A 812 -14.20 -26.34 -8.25
N ARG A 813 -13.82 -25.27 -7.54
CA ARG A 813 -12.82 -25.29 -6.46
C ARG A 813 -13.42 -24.67 -5.21
N THR A 814 -13.09 -25.20 -4.04
CA THR A 814 -13.50 -24.63 -2.76
C THR A 814 -12.71 -23.34 -2.50
N ALA A 815 -13.39 -22.19 -2.53
CA ALA A 815 -12.82 -20.87 -2.27
C ALA A 815 -12.30 -20.65 -0.83
N LYS A 816 -12.48 -21.63 0.08
CA LYS A 816 -12.10 -21.52 1.50
C LYS A 816 -10.60 -21.24 1.70
N GLY A 817 -9.74 -21.82 0.87
CA GLY A 817 -8.28 -21.60 0.97
C GLY A 817 -7.85 -20.19 0.58
N ILE A 818 -8.47 -19.63 -0.47
CA ILE A 818 -8.18 -18.27 -0.98
C ILE A 818 -8.61 -17.23 0.06
N LEU A 819 -9.83 -17.36 0.58
CA LEU A 819 -10.39 -16.46 1.59
C LEU A 819 -9.51 -16.38 2.84
N ALA A 820 -9.06 -17.52 3.36
CA ALA A 820 -8.28 -17.57 4.59
C ALA A 820 -6.90 -16.90 4.45
N GLU A 821 -6.22 -17.05 3.31
CA GLU A 821 -4.89 -16.46 3.10
C GLU A 821 -4.97 -14.94 2.89
N ILE A 822 -5.96 -14.46 2.12
CA ILE A 822 -6.18 -13.02 1.92
C ILE A 822 -6.54 -12.36 3.26
N VAL A 823 -7.50 -12.92 4.01
CA VAL A 823 -7.91 -12.35 5.30
C VAL A 823 -6.77 -12.41 6.32
N SER A 824 -5.98 -13.49 6.34
CA SER A 824 -4.75 -13.56 7.16
C SER A 824 -3.77 -12.44 6.81
N SER A 825 -3.61 -12.11 5.52
CA SER A 825 -2.77 -11.00 5.08
C SER A 825 -3.31 -9.64 5.50
N MET A 826 -4.63 -9.48 5.56
CA MET A 826 -5.28 -8.29 6.12
C MET A 826 -5.06 -8.18 7.64
N PHE A 827 -5.19 -9.28 8.39
CA PHE A 827 -4.88 -9.33 9.82
C PHE A 827 -3.40 -9.03 10.11
N LEU A 828 -2.51 -9.34 9.18
CA LEU A 828 -1.09 -9.01 9.31
C LEU A 828 -0.76 -7.59 8.83
N ASN A 829 -1.74 -6.78 8.44
CA ASN A 829 -1.53 -5.47 7.83
C ASN A 829 -0.49 -5.51 6.69
N SER A 830 -0.49 -6.55 5.85
CA SER A 830 0.49 -6.67 4.78
C SER A 830 0.41 -5.45 3.86
N GLY A 831 1.50 -4.67 3.77
CA GLY A 831 1.53 -3.40 3.04
C GLY A 831 1.01 -3.52 1.61
N PRO A 832 1.56 -4.43 0.77
CA PRO A 832 1.09 -4.63 -0.60
C PRO A 832 -0.41 -4.96 -0.71
N HIS A 833 -0.94 -5.80 0.18
CA HIS A 833 -2.36 -6.17 0.16
C HIS A 833 -3.25 -5.00 0.58
N LEU A 834 -2.87 -4.24 1.60
CA LEU A 834 -3.63 -3.07 2.05
C LEU A 834 -3.66 -1.97 0.98
N THR A 835 -2.53 -1.73 0.29
CA THR A 835 -2.46 -0.80 -0.83
C THR A 835 -3.39 -1.25 -1.98
N LEU A 836 -3.31 -2.52 -2.37
CA LEU A 836 -4.16 -3.07 -3.42
C LEU A 836 -5.65 -2.97 -3.06
N LEU A 837 -6.05 -3.27 -1.83
CA LEU A 837 -7.44 -3.11 -1.37
C LEU A 837 -7.90 -1.65 -1.38
N ALA A 838 -7.03 -0.70 -1.03
CA ALA A 838 -7.32 0.73 -1.16
C ALA A 838 -7.54 1.14 -2.62
N GLU A 839 -6.73 0.62 -3.55
CA GLU A 839 -6.92 0.83 -4.98
C GLU A 839 -8.20 0.19 -5.50
N MET A 840 -8.57 -1.00 -5.03
CA MET A 840 -9.83 -1.66 -5.39
C MET A 840 -11.04 -0.86 -4.90
N LYS A 841 -10.95 -0.22 -3.72
CA LYS A 841 -11.99 0.65 -3.19
C LYS A 841 -12.20 1.89 -4.07
N VAL A 842 -11.11 2.52 -4.51
CA VAL A 842 -11.15 3.63 -5.47
C VAL A 842 -11.72 3.16 -6.81
N HIS A 843 -11.27 2.00 -7.29
CA HIS A 843 -11.71 1.41 -8.55
C HIS A 843 -13.22 1.16 -8.62
N ALA A 844 -13.88 0.85 -7.49
CA ALA A 844 -15.34 0.78 -7.44
C ALA A 844 -16.01 2.13 -7.76
N THR A 845 -15.38 3.25 -7.40
CA THR A 845 -15.85 4.60 -7.77
C THR A 845 -15.63 4.86 -9.26
N ASP A 846 -14.47 4.50 -9.80
CA ASP A 846 -14.18 4.59 -11.25
C ASP A 846 -15.24 3.81 -12.07
N MET A 847 -15.57 2.59 -11.63
CA MET A 847 -16.62 1.76 -12.24
C MET A 847 -17.99 2.42 -12.17
N SER A 848 -18.36 2.96 -11.01
CA SER A 848 -19.61 3.69 -10.83
C SER A 848 -19.71 4.88 -11.78
N GLU A 849 -18.62 5.63 -11.95
CA GLU A 849 -18.58 6.79 -12.84
C GLU A 849 -18.71 6.39 -14.32
N ALA A 850 -18.04 5.30 -14.75
CA ALA A 850 -18.18 4.78 -16.10
C ALA A 850 -19.62 4.38 -16.43
N ILE A 851 -20.32 3.73 -15.48
CA ILE A 851 -21.74 3.37 -15.62
C ILE A 851 -22.63 4.61 -15.69
N LEU A 852 -22.41 5.59 -14.80
CA LEU A 852 -23.18 6.84 -14.78
C LEU A 852 -23.05 7.64 -16.08
N ARG A 853 -21.87 7.61 -16.71
CA ARG A 853 -21.59 8.27 -18.00
C ARG A 853 -22.04 7.46 -19.21
N GLY A 854 -22.50 6.22 -19.04
CA GLY A 854 -22.89 5.34 -20.14
C GLY A 854 -21.73 4.94 -21.06
N ASN A 855 -20.49 4.93 -20.56
CA ASN A 855 -19.31 4.58 -21.37
C ASN A 855 -19.05 3.07 -21.32
N PHE A 856 -19.56 2.34 -22.32
CA PHE A 856 -19.48 0.88 -22.40
C PHE A 856 -18.04 0.35 -22.52
N GLU A 857 -17.19 0.98 -23.34
CA GLU A 857 -15.80 0.56 -23.52
C GLU A 857 -15.00 0.74 -22.23
N ASN A 858 -15.15 1.89 -21.56
CA ASN A 858 -14.49 2.13 -20.28
C ASN A 858 -15.00 1.16 -19.20
N PHE A 859 -16.31 0.93 -19.12
CA PHE A 859 -16.89 -0.08 -18.24
C PHE A 859 -16.22 -1.45 -18.44
N ALA A 860 -16.10 -1.91 -19.69
CA ALA A 860 -15.50 -3.19 -20.02
C ALA A 860 -13.99 -3.24 -19.68
N SER A 861 -13.25 -2.16 -19.94
CA SER A 861 -11.84 -2.02 -19.52
C SER A 861 -11.68 -2.13 -17.99
N LEU A 862 -12.59 -1.50 -17.24
CA LEU A 862 -12.58 -1.56 -15.77
C LEU A 862 -12.90 -2.96 -15.24
N ILE A 863 -13.63 -3.81 -15.98
CA ILE A 863 -13.80 -5.23 -15.63
C ILE A 863 -12.46 -5.98 -15.71
N ASN A 864 -11.64 -5.73 -16.73
CA ASN A 864 -10.30 -6.30 -16.82
C ASN A 864 -9.39 -5.82 -15.69
N LYS A 865 -9.49 -4.54 -15.31
CA LYS A 865 -8.77 -4.01 -14.15
C LYS A 865 -9.20 -4.73 -12.87
N THR A 866 -10.50 -4.98 -12.66
CA THR A 866 -10.97 -5.81 -11.54
C THR A 866 -10.38 -7.23 -11.58
N TRP A 867 -10.31 -7.84 -12.76
CA TRP A 867 -9.73 -9.17 -12.93
C TRP A 867 -8.24 -9.22 -12.62
N ALA A 868 -7.47 -8.20 -13.04
CA ALA A 868 -6.06 -8.06 -12.71
C ALA A 868 -5.86 -7.86 -11.19
N GLN A 869 -6.66 -7.00 -10.56
CA GLN A 869 -6.61 -6.76 -9.11
C GLN A 869 -6.92 -8.03 -8.30
N ASN A 870 -7.94 -8.81 -8.69
CA ASN A 870 -8.26 -10.06 -8.01
C ASN A 870 -7.14 -11.10 -8.13
N GLN A 871 -6.48 -11.19 -9.29
CA GLN A 871 -5.31 -12.07 -9.48
C GLN A 871 -4.08 -11.60 -8.69
N ALA A 872 -3.92 -10.29 -8.51
CA ALA A 872 -2.85 -9.71 -7.70
C ALA A 872 -3.08 -9.94 -6.19
N LEU A 873 -4.34 -10.02 -5.73
CA LEU A 873 -4.67 -10.43 -4.36
C LEU A 873 -4.37 -11.91 -4.10
N ASP A 874 -4.73 -12.78 -5.04
CA ASP A 874 -4.43 -14.21 -4.93
C ASP A 874 -4.27 -14.87 -6.30
N SER A 875 -3.11 -15.48 -6.50
CA SER A 875 -2.77 -16.21 -7.73
C SER A 875 -3.68 -17.41 -8.01
N GLY A 876 -4.34 -17.96 -6.98
CA GLY A 876 -5.33 -19.04 -7.11
C GLY A 876 -6.64 -18.60 -7.77
N THR A 877 -6.84 -17.31 -8.00
CA THR A 877 -8.01 -16.73 -8.68
C THR A 877 -8.18 -17.26 -10.12
N ASN A 878 -7.09 -17.37 -10.89
CA ASN A 878 -7.11 -17.77 -12.30
C ASN A 878 -6.34 -19.09 -12.54
N PRO A 879 -6.96 -20.25 -12.29
CA PRO A 879 -6.31 -21.54 -12.50
C PRO A 879 -6.05 -21.79 -14.01
N PRO A 880 -5.06 -22.61 -14.38
CA PRO A 880 -4.69 -22.83 -15.79
C PRO A 880 -5.86 -23.25 -16.70
N ALA A 881 -6.81 -24.02 -16.17
CA ALA A 881 -7.99 -24.44 -16.92
C ALA A 881 -8.95 -23.28 -17.25
N VAL A 882 -9.06 -22.27 -16.38
CA VAL A 882 -9.84 -21.04 -16.65
C VAL A 882 -9.07 -20.14 -17.61
N ALA A 883 -7.75 -19.99 -17.41
CA ALA A 883 -6.90 -19.23 -18.32
C ALA A 883 -6.97 -19.77 -19.76
N ALA A 884 -7.00 -21.09 -19.94
CA ALA A 884 -7.16 -21.73 -21.25
C ALA A 884 -8.49 -21.38 -21.93
N ILE A 885 -9.60 -21.29 -21.17
CA ILE A 885 -10.90 -20.83 -21.71
C ILE A 885 -10.77 -19.38 -22.19
N ILE A 886 -10.24 -18.50 -21.34
CA ILE A 886 -10.07 -17.08 -21.64
C ILE A 886 -9.21 -16.86 -22.89
N GLU A 887 -8.11 -17.60 -23.02
CA GLU A 887 -7.18 -17.48 -24.15
C GLU A 887 -7.86 -17.73 -25.51
N THR A 888 -8.87 -18.62 -25.56
CA THR A 888 -9.60 -18.91 -26.80
C THR A 888 -10.59 -17.81 -27.24
N ILE A 889 -10.96 -16.92 -26.33
CA ILE A 889 -12.02 -15.92 -26.56
C ILE A 889 -11.56 -14.47 -26.38
N LYS A 890 -10.35 -14.23 -25.85
CA LYS A 890 -9.89 -12.90 -25.45
C LYS A 890 -9.94 -11.87 -26.58
N ASP A 891 -9.70 -12.29 -27.82
CA ASP A 891 -9.71 -11.41 -29.00
C ASP A 891 -11.12 -10.89 -29.36
N TYR A 892 -12.17 -11.52 -28.83
CA TYR A 892 -13.57 -11.16 -29.05
C TYR A 892 -14.17 -10.39 -27.85
N THR A 893 -13.45 -10.31 -26.74
CA THR A 893 -13.90 -9.63 -25.51
C THR A 893 -13.29 -8.25 -25.35
N LEU A 894 -14.06 -7.33 -24.75
CA LEU A 894 -13.54 -6.11 -24.14
C LEU A 894 -13.21 -6.30 -22.67
N GLY A 895 -13.90 -7.21 -21.98
CA GLY A 895 -13.69 -7.48 -20.56
C GLY A 895 -14.12 -8.88 -20.12
N TYR A 896 -13.48 -9.44 -19.10
CA TYR A 896 -13.90 -10.69 -18.48
C TYR A 896 -13.43 -10.82 -17.03
N LYS A 897 -14.17 -11.59 -16.22
CA LYS A 897 -13.74 -11.99 -14.87
C LYS A 897 -14.53 -13.18 -14.34
N LEU A 898 -14.00 -13.84 -13.32
CA LEU A 898 -14.83 -14.64 -12.42
C LEU A 898 -15.56 -13.70 -11.43
N PRO A 899 -16.88 -13.86 -11.21
CA PRO A 899 -17.70 -12.94 -10.42
C PRO A 899 -17.64 -13.19 -8.91
N GLY A 900 -16.88 -14.19 -8.45
CA GLY A 900 -16.71 -14.51 -7.03
C GLY A 900 -15.23 -14.56 -6.63
N ALA A 901 -14.93 -15.22 -5.52
CA ALA A 901 -13.58 -15.32 -4.94
C ALA A 901 -12.51 -15.98 -5.84
N GLY A 902 -12.88 -16.54 -6.99
CA GLY A 902 -11.96 -17.13 -7.97
C GLY A 902 -11.81 -18.65 -7.88
N GLY A 903 -10.95 -19.22 -8.72
CA GLY A 903 -10.64 -20.65 -8.73
C GLY A 903 -11.60 -21.55 -9.53
N GLY A 904 -12.68 -21.01 -10.09
CA GLY A 904 -13.68 -21.73 -10.89
C GLY A 904 -15.06 -21.06 -10.85
N GLY A 905 -16.10 -21.77 -11.29
CA GLY A 905 -17.48 -21.30 -11.28
C GLY A 905 -17.90 -20.67 -12.61
N TYR A 906 -18.62 -19.55 -12.55
CA TYR A 906 -19.04 -18.82 -13.74
C TYR A 906 -17.96 -17.85 -14.24
N LEU A 907 -17.84 -17.70 -15.55
CA LEU A 907 -17.07 -16.66 -16.22
C LEU A 907 -18.05 -15.63 -16.78
N TYR A 908 -17.92 -14.38 -16.36
CA TYR A 908 -18.64 -13.24 -16.92
C TYR A 908 -17.77 -12.58 -17.98
N MET A 909 -18.34 -12.31 -19.15
CA MET A 909 -17.65 -11.74 -20.30
C MET A 909 -18.46 -10.58 -20.89
N VAL A 910 -17.74 -9.56 -21.34
CA VAL A 910 -18.24 -8.42 -22.10
C VAL A 910 -17.62 -8.50 -23.48
N ALA A 911 -18.42 -8.85 -24.49
CA ALA A 911 -17.99 -8.91 -25.89
C ALA A 911 -17.76 -7.50 -26.48
N LYS A 912 -16.99 -7.41 -27.56
CA LYS A 912 -16.78 -6.15 -28.31
C LYS A 912 -18.07 -5.60 -28.90
N ASP A 913 -18.88 -6.48 -29.45
CA ASP A 913 -20.15 -6.18 -30.09
C ASP A 913 -21.01 -7.48 -30.16
N PRO A 914 -22.27 -7.41 -30.61
CA PRO A 914 -23.12 -8.59 -30.72
C PRO A 914 -22.59 -9.68 -31.67
N GLN A 915 -21.80 -9.33 -32.69
CA GLN A 915 -21.21 -10.33 -33.60
C GLN A 915 -20.09 -11.11 -32.90
N ALA A 916 -19.22 -10.41 -32.17
CA ALA A 916 -18.20 -11.00 -31.32
C ALA A 916 -18.83 -11.90 -30.24
N ALA A 917 -19.96 -11.49 -29.65
CA ALA A 917 -20.72 -12.32 -28.72
C ALA A 917 -21.20 -13.63 -29.37
N GLY A 918 -21.68 -13.57 -30.61
CA GLY A 918 -22.03 -14.75 -31.41
C GLY A 918 -20.83 -15.68 -31.67
N GLN A 919 -19.65 -15.13 -31.94
CA GLN A 919 -18.42 -15.92 -32.10
C GLN A 919 -18.00 -16.61 -30.81
N ILE A 920 -18.02 -15.90 -29.68
CA ILE A 920 -17.73 -16.48 -28.36
C ILE A 920 -18.68 -17.65 -28.06
N ARG A 921 -19.98 -17.46 -28.31
CA ARG A 921 -20.99 -18.52 -28.13
C ARG A 921 -20.69 -19.74 -28.97
N ARG A 922 -20.33 -19.56 -30.24
CA ARG A 922 -19.95 -20.65 -31.15
C ARG A 922 -18.72 -21.40 -30.64
N ILE A 923 -17.63 -20.69 -30.36
CA ILE A 923 -16.34 -21.27 -29.94
C ILE A 923 -16.52 -22.11 -28.68
N LEU A 924 -17.14 -21.56 -27.63
CA LEU A 924 -17.26 -22.23 -26.33
C LEU A 924 -18.36 -23.32 -26.29
N THR A 925 -19.21 -23.39 -27.31
CA THR A 925 -20.18 -24.48 -27.49
C THR A 925 -19.56 -25.64 -28.27
N GLU A 926 -18.84 -25.36 -29.36
CA GLU A 926 -18.15 -26.37 -30.17
C GLU A 926 -16.96 -27.00 -29.42
N HIS A 927 -16.26 -26.19 -28.61
CA HIS A 927 -15.05 -26.59 -27.88
C HIS A 927 -15.25 -26.49 -26.37
N ALA A 928 -16.35 -27.02 -25.86
CA ALA A 928 -16.63 -27.01 -24.42
C ALA A 928 -15.51 -27.75 -23.64
N PRO A 929 -14.93 -27.15 -22.58
CA PRO A 929 -13.80 -27.72 -21.85
C PRO A 929 -14.19 -28.97 -21.05
N ASN A 930 -15.47 -29.17 -20.75
CA ASN A 930 -16.00 -30.36 -20.10
C ASN A 930 -17.53 -30.47 -20.32
N PRO A 931 -18.16 -31.62 -20.03
CA PRO A 931 -19.60 -31.84 -20.28
C PRO A 931 -20.55 -30.96 -19.48
N ARG A 932 -20.09 -30.29 -18.42
CA ARG A 932 -20.93 -29.41 -17.60
C ARG A 932 -20.89 -27.97 -18.10
N ALA A 933 -19.87 -27.61 -18.88
CA ALA A 933 -19.64 -26.24 -19.29
C ALA A 933 -20.71 -25.78 -20.29
N ARG A 934 -21.32 -24.61 -20.04
CA ARG A 934 -22.48 -24.14 -20.80
C ARG A 934 -22.76 -22.66 -20.59
N PHE A 935 -23.39 -22.03 -21.58
CA PHE A 935 -23.97 -20.70 -21.40
C PHE A 935 -25.24 -20.77 -20.54
N VAL A 936 -25.46 -19.70 -19.78
CA VAL A 936 -26.69 -19.48 -19.02
C VAL A 936 -27.17 -18.08 -19.36
N ASP A 937 -28.46 -17.94 -19.66
CA ASP A 937 -29.02 -16.62 -19.94
C ASP A 937 -29.08 -15.83 -18.65
N MET A 938 -28.59 -14.59 -18.70
CA MET A 938 -28.61 -13.66 -17.58
C MET A 938 -29.50 -12.46 -17.90
N THR A 939 -30.32 -12.06 -16.95
CA THR A 939 -31.13 -10.84 -17.03
C THR A 939 -31.00 -10.06 -15.73
N LEU A 940 -30.94 -8.73 -15.81
CA LEU A 940 -30.93 -7.88 -14.62
C LEU A 940 -32.23 -8.07 -13.82
N SER A 941 -32.13 -8.22 -12.51
CA SER A 941 -33.31 -8.33 -11.63
C SER A 941 -33.77 -6.95 -11.19
N ASP A 942 -35.05 -6.64 -11.39
CA ASP A 942 -35.70 -5.39 -11.00
C ASP A 942 -36.29 -5.43 -9.58
N LYS A 943 -36.38 -6.62 -8.96
CA LYS A 943 -37.08 -6.81 -7.67
C LYS A 943 -36.17 -7.14 -6.48
N GLY A 944 -35.06 -7.84 -6.71
CA GLY A 944 -34.23 -8.39 -5.63
C GLY A 944 -34.96 -9.52 -4.89
N LEU A 945 -34.75 -9.62 -3.57
CA LEU A 945 -35.49 -10.56 -2.71
C LEU A 945 -36.99 -10.26 -2.75
N GLN A 946 -37.77 -11.31 -3.03
CA GLN A 946 -39.23 -11.29 -3.04
C GLN A 946 -39.76 -12.33 -2.05
N VAL A 947 -40.78 -11.96 -1.28
CA VAL A 947 -41.52 -12.87 -0.43
C VAL A 947 -43.01 -12.68 -0.74
N SER A 948 -43.72 -13.79 -0.90
CA SER A 948 -45.16 -13.81 -1.22
C SER A 948 -45.85 -14.97 -0.51
N ARG A 949 -47.16 -14.86 -0.28
CA ARG A 949 -47.99 -15.91 0.30
C ARG A 949 -48.93 -16.48 -0.76
N SER A 950 -49.30 -17.76 -0.64
CA SER A 950 -50.28 -18.44 -1.50
C SER A 950 -51.70 -17.95 -1.30
#